data_AF-A0A8H7LAM1-F1
#
_entry.id   AF-A0A8H7LAM1-F1
#
_cell.length_a   1.000
_cell.length_b   1.000
_cell.length_c   1.000
_cell.angle_alpha   90.00
_cell.angle_beta   90.00
_cell.angle_gamma   90.00
#
_symmetry.space_group_name_H-M   'P 1'
#
loop_
_entity.id
_entity.type
_entity.pdbx_description
1 polymer ?
#
loop_
_entity_poly.entity_id
_entity_poly.type
_entity_poly.pdbx_seq_one_letter_code
_entity_poly.pdbx_strand_id
1 'polypeptide(L)'
;MERLRLLHFDRNPITSLEFEVVLQMLTVLDLSKAKITALPAEFIGKIPHVEKLVLDKNYLVTLPDEIGNLPKLNHLSLFGNNIQNLPASIGRLSSLQYLDLHSNNIDTIPSEIWNLHGLTYLNLSSNILSMFPKPLFAVSKNMSSSALFNTFESGNNSPSAALGSDTVSLSDSLRNLQVADNNLNEDSFESLALLTSLRVLNVSYNDLSEIPEGALAQLRHLSQLYLSGNSLTKLPAEDFESMPELTRLFLNGNKLQTLPSELSKCQVLTVLDVGSNILKYNISNWPYDWNWSYNKCLKFLNFSGNRRRANRLDSLLVLKDLKVIGLMDVTLTTPRVPDQSVNVRLRTSSSELDDVGYGVSDAMGGADAIAFRDSFIQKFRGNENEVLLMTCDGVGGSSRGQGHLISFLTKQLFIPSFTSELEKITTDDEIPNAMRRAFLSLNKEINSVFASKKFGAFTPSTTCVELNDLSLKEDAAKGCCISVLYIKNGIVYSANLGDIEVILSKSNADYKFLSTKHDPTLRKEFERIRASGGYVYGDGALDGDLHVSRGVGFYNYVPHTHSGPSVSVYNPAGADAIIIIGSKVLWDYVTYDLAVDLARQEKDDPMIAAEKLRDHAICYGATERVSVTVLSLGDQKKKRQRMASTYMNLGREVELYTGKKRRDRGIPSGDTALRRLNEEIEPPIGKLALVFTDIKNSTLLWDTYPVAMRSAIKLHNTMMRRQLRIVGGYEVKTEGDSFMVSFPTPTSALLWCFNVQNQLLVEDWPNEILETNEGCEVTDSSGNVIFRGLSVRMGIHWGSPVCELDMVTRRMDYFGPMVNRASRIESSADGGQIAVSSDFLHEMEQLYFLHDQIESGAMTLEAAYGGNVGAGEIIEKEINAIEDLGYEYIELGERKLKGLETPEKIVLAFTKNLAKRFDIFKKRMSQDLESAGRILGTLPVDSVLYLRSISLRLEHLCSVMNLGYNGTDERYGKFTGDIYASNIKNNRQEADVVALLDHLVTRVEHCVAAFELRQSYQRMRGIDGPINFTEDIDIWTLVDDVRRLMESVLITEPQITAS
;
A
#
# COMPACT_ATOMS: atom_id res chain seq x y z
N MET A 1 -6.81 2.98 -36.14
CA MET A 1 -7.41 2.47 -34.89
C MET A 1 -8.93 2.72 -34.77
N GLU A 2 -9.61 3.27 -35.78
CA GLU A 2 -11.03 3.69 -35.67
C GLU A 2 -12.06 2.56 -35.40
N ARG A 3 -11.69 1.30 -35.67
CA ARG A 3 -12.54 0.12 -35.39
C ARG A 3 -12.30 -0.49 -34.00
N LEU A 4 -11.42 0.10 -33.20
CA LEU A 4 -11.07 -0.41 -31.87
C LEU A 4 -12.29 -0.33 -30.95
N ARG A 5 -12.65 -1.47 -30.34
CA ARG A 5 -13.78 -1.59 -29.42
C ARG A 5 -13.36 -1.72 -27.97
N LEU A 6 -12.27 -2.45 -27.73
CA LEU A 6 -11.74 -2.74 -26.41
C LEU A 6 -10.28 -2.28 -26.40
N LEU A 7 -9.91 -1.47 -25.42
CA LEU A 7 -8.54 -1.07 -25.16
C LEU A 7 -8.22 -1.35 -23.70
N HIS A 8 -7.43 -2.41 -23.47
CA HIS A 8 -6.82 -2.69 -22.17
C HIS A 8 -5.37 -2.26 -22.25
N PHE A 9 -5.04 -1.21 -21.49
CA PHE A 9 -3.69 -0.67 -21.38
C PHE A 9 -3.30 -0.57 -19.90
N ASP A 10 -3.77 -1.53 -19.09
CA ASP A 10 -3.47 -1.57 -17.66
C ASP A 10 -1.99 -1.86 -17.40
N ARG A 11 -1.46 -1.39 -16.26
CA ARG A 11 -0.08 -1.62 -15.79
C ARG A 11 1.02 -1.07 -16.70
N ASN A 12 0.68 -0.14 -17.59
CA ASN A 12 1.64 0.55 -18.43
C ASN A 12 1.71 2.02 -17.99
N PRO A 13 2.88 2.55 -17.61
CA PRO A 13 3.02 3.94 -17.21
C PRO A 13 2.75 4.85 -18.43
N ILE A 14 1.75 5.72 -18.33
CA ILE A 14 1.38 6.68 -19.37
C ILE A 14 1.86 8.07 -18.96
N THR A 15 2.73 8.66 -19.78
CA THR A 15 3.29 10.01 -19.56
C THR A 15 2.38 11.11 -20.12
N SER A 16 1.75 10.86 -21.28
CA SER A 16 0.76 11.74 -21.91
C SER A 16 -0.41 10.93 -22.47
N LEU A 17 -1.63 11.44 -22.29
CA LEU A 17 -2.87 10.77 -22.67
C LEU A 17 -3.64 11.61 -23.70
N GLU A 18 -3.43 11.32 -24.99
CA GLU A 18 -4.09 12.01 -26.09
C GLU A 18 -4.52 11.03 -27.18
N PHE A 19 -5.69 11.28 -27.77
CA PHE A 19 -6.14 10.62 -28.99
C PHE A 19 -6.26 11.65 -30.11
N GLU A 20 -5.45 11.52 -31.15
CA GLU A 20 -5.53 12.39 -32.33
C GLU A 20 -6.93 12.29 -33.00
N VAL A 21 -7.46 11.08 -33.09
CA VAL A 21 -8.73 10.75 -33.77
C VAL A 21 -9.82 10.38 -32.75
N VAL A 22 -11.08 10.73 -33.06
CA VAL A 22 -12.24 10.31 -32.28
C VAL A 22 -12.48 8.80 -32.44
N LEU A 23 -12.47 8.06 -31.34
CA LEU A 23 -12.68 6.61 -31.33
C LEU A 23 -14.18 6.29 -31.19
N GLN A 24 -14.90 6.36 -32.30
CA GLN A 24 -16.36 6.18 -32.31
C GLN A 24 -16.83 4.77 -31.88
N MET A 25 -15.99 3.75 -32.04
CA MET A 25 -16.34 2.35 -31.76
C MET A 25 -15.87 1.86 -30.39
N LEU A 26 -15.12 2.67 -29.64
CA LEU A 26 -14.54 2.25 -28.36
C LEU A 26 -15.65 2.17 -27.30
N THR A 27 -15.83 0.97 -26.73
CA THR A 27 -16.83 0.69 -25.70
C THR A 27 -16.21 0.41 -24.34
N VAL A 28 -15.04 -0.21 -24.30
CA VAL A 28 -14.32 -0.51 -23.06
C VAL A 28 -12.93 0.10 -23.11
N LEU A 29 -12.63 0.94 -22.11
CA LEU A 29 -11.33 1.56 -21.91
C LEU A 29 -10.86 1.26 -20.49
N ASP A 30 -9.73 0.55 -20.39
CA ASP A 30 -9.08 0.24 -19.13
C ASP A 30 -7.67 0.81 -19.13
N LEU A 31 -7.47 1.81 -18.27
CA LEU A 31 -6.21 2.52 -18.03
C LEU A 31 -5.79 2.38 -16.56
N SER A 32 -6.10 1.25 -15.93
CA SER A 32 -5.77 1.02 -14.53
C SER A 32 -4.25 0.86 -14.31
N LYS A 33 -3.74 1.30 -13.15
CA LYS A 33 -2.31 1.22 -12.79
C LYS A 33 -1.38 1.86 -13.84
N ALA A 34 -1.83 2.95 -14.47
CA ALA A 34 -1.11 3.63 -15.53
C ALA A 34 -0.33 4.88 -15.05
N LYS A 35 -0.29 5.12 -13.74
CA LYS A 35 0.35 6.29 -13.10
C LYS A 35 -0.24 7.65 -13.57
N ILE A 36 -1.50 7.67 -14.03
CA ILE A 36 -2.15 8.88 -14.54
C ILE A 36 -2.43 9.85 -13.39
N THR A 37 -2.09 11.13 -13.58
CA THR A 37 -2.27 12.18 -12.56
C THR A 37 -3.48 13.09 -12.83
N ALA A 38 -3.84 13.28 -14.10
CA ALA A 38 -4.97 14.07 -14.53
C ALA A 38 -5.54 13.55 -15.85
N LEU A 39 -6.84 13.78 -16.07
CA LEU A 39 -7.50 13.51 -17.35
C LEU A 39 -7.76 14.83 -18.08
N PRO A 40 -7.17 15.05 -19.26
CA PRO A 40 -7.49 16.23 -20.08
C PRO A 40 -8.98 16.25 -20.46
N ALA A 41 -9.61 17.42 -20.42
CA ALA A 41 -11.00 17.59 -20.83
C ALA A 41 -11.24 17.12 -22.28
N GLU A 42 -10.29 17.42 -23.18
CA GLU A 42 -10.36 17.06 -24.59
C GLU A 42 -10.35 15.54 -24.82
N PHE A 43 -9.70 14.78 -23.94
CA PHE A 43 -9.63 13.32 -24.02
C PHE A 43 -11.02 12.68 -23.95
N ILE A 44 -11.87 13.17 -23.04
CA ILE A 44 -13.24 12.67 -22.87
C ILE A 44 -14.08 12.90 -24.14
N GLY A 45 -13.86 14.02 -24.83
CA GLY A 45 -14.53 14.32 -26.11
C GLY A 45 -14.17 13.35 -27.25
N LYS A 46 -13.04 12.65 -27.16
CA LYS A 46 -12.58 11.68 -28.17
C LYS A 46 -13.16 10.28 -28.00
N ILE A 47 -13.85 9.99 -26.88
CA ILE A 47 -14.36 8.66 -26.53
C ILE A 47 -15.90 8.64 -26.26
N PRO A 48 -16.74 9.17 -27.16
CA PRO A 48 -18.15 9.48 -26.88
C PRO A 48 -19.06 8.27 -26.63
N HIS A 49 -18.64 7.05 -26.97
CA HIS A 49 -19.45 5.83 -26.87
C HIS A 49 -18.94 4.82 -25.84
N VAL A 50 -18.01 5.23 -24.97
CA VAL A 50 -17.51 4.33 -23.92
C VAL A 50 -18.63 3.98 -22.95
N GLU A 51 -18.78 2.67 -22.74
CA GLU A 51 -19.75 2.07 -21.82
C GLU A 51 -19.06 1.74 -20.49
N LYS A 52 -17.81 1.26 -20.56
CA LYS A 52 -17.00 0.90 -19.39
C LYS A 52 -15.68 1.66 -19.38
N LEU A 53 -15.48 2.48 -18.35
CA LEU A 53 -14.24 3.22 -18.10
C LEU A 53 -13.64 2.77 -16.76
N VAL A 54 -12.42 2.24 -16.81
CA VAL A 54 -11.67 1.77 -15.65
C VAL A 54 -10.39 2.59 -15.51
N LEU A 55 -10.25 3.28 -14.38
CA LEU A 55 -9.17 4.22 -14.08
C LEU A 55 -8.55 3.93 -12.71
N ASP A 56 -8.66 2.68 -12.25
CA ASP A 56 -8.28 2.24 -10.93
C ASP A 56 -6.77 2.36 -10.67
N LYS A 57 -6.39 2.60 -9.41
CA LYS A 57 -4.99 2.64 -8.96
C LYS A 57 -4.12 3.60 -9.78
N ASN A 58 -4.65 4.80 -10.03
CA ASN A 58 -3.92 5.93 -10.60
C ASN A 58 -3.72 7.02 -9.52
N TYR A 59 -3.20 8.18 -9.91
CA TYR A 59 -2.94 9.31 -9.01
C TYR A 59 -3.90 10.48 -9.26
N LEU A 60 -5.11 10.21 -9.78
CA LEU A 60 -6.10 11.23 -10.10
C LEU A 60 -6.53 11.99 -8.85
N VAL A 61 -6.62 13.32 -8.96
CA VAL A 61 -7.02 14.23 -7.86
C VAL A 61 -8.42 14.78 -8.05
N THR A 62 -8.77 15.03 -9.31
CA THR A 62 -10.06 15.56 -9.75
C THR A 62 -10.45 14.88 -11.05
N LEU A 63 -11.74 14.94 -11.37
CA LEU A 63 -12.28 14.56 -12.66
C LEU A 63 -12.70 15.81 -13.44
N PRO A 64 -12.50 15.86 -14.76
CA PRO A 64 -13.01 16.94 -15.60
C PRO A 64 -14.55 16.92 -15.63
N ASP A 65 -15.18 18.10 -15.71
CA ASP A 65 -16.64 18.23 -15.79
C ASP A 65 -17.22 17.52 -17.03
N GLU A 66 -16.42 17.41 -18.09
CA GLU A 66 -16.73 16.72 -19.34
C GLU A 66 -17.03 15.24 -19.15
N ILE A 67 -16.66 14.62 -18.03
CA ILE A 67 -17.03 13.22 -17.74
C ILE A 67 -18.54 13.01 -17.82
N GLY A 68 -19.33 14.02 -17.44
CA GLY A 68 -20.79 14.00 -17.53
C GLY A 68 -21.34 14.02 -18.95
N ASN A 69 -20.49 14.18 -19.97
CA ASN A 69 -20.88 14.18 -21.39
C ASN A 69 -20.79 12.78 -22.03
N LEU A 70 -20.56 11.70 -21.27
CA LEU A 70 -20.51 10.33 -21.77
C LEU A 70 -21.91 9.65 -21.67
N PRO A 71 -22.73 9.66 -22.74
CA PRO A 71 -24.14 9.26 -22.66
C PRO A 71 -24.36 7.76 -22.41
N LYS A 72 -23.39 6.92 -22.78
CA LYS A 72 -23.48 5.45 -22.70
C LYS A 72 -22.75 4.85 -21.51
N LEU A 73 -22.07 5.66 -20.71
CA LEU A 73 -21.25 5.16 -19.60
C LEU A 73 -22.16 4.46 -18.58
N ASN A 74 -21.98 3.15 -18.45
CA ASN A 74 -22.71 2.30 -17.52
C ASN A 74 -21.85 1.82 -16.34
N HIS A 75 -20.53 1.80 -16.52
CA HIS A 75 -19.58 1.34 -15.52
C HIS A 75 -18.41 2.32 -15.43
N LEU A 76 -18.27 2.95 -14.27
CA LEU A 76 -17.15 3.82 -13.94
C LEU A 76 -16.46 3.30 -12.67
N SER A 77 -15.19 2.96 -12.80
CA SER A 77 -14.36 2.54 -11.68
C SER A 77 -13.13 3.44 -11.56
N LEU A 78 -12.94 4.00 -10.36
CA LEU A 78 -11.94 5.00 -10.00
C LEU A 78 -11.29 4.68 -8.65
N PHE A 79 -11.31 3.42 -8.23
CA PHE A 79 -10.87 3.07 -6.89
C PHE A 79 -9.36 3.20 -6.73
N GLY A 80 -8.89 3.51 -5.51
CA GLY A 80 -7.47 3.64 -5.23
C GLY A 80 -6.82 4.83 -5.95
N ASN A 81 -7.53 5.95 -6.06
CA ASN A 81 -7.01 7.24 -6.54
C ASN A 81 -6.92 8.23 -5.36
N ASN A 82 -6.60 9.49 -5.66
CA ASN A 82 -6.50 10.57 -4.68
C ASN A 82 -7.64 11.61 -4.84
N ILE A 83 -8.82 11.16 -5.28
CA ILE A 83 -9.94 12.05 -5.60
C ILE A 83 -10.47 12.67 -4.30
N GLN A 84 -10.57 14.00 -4.28
CA GLN A 84 -11.10 14.75 -3.13
C GLN A 84 -12.57 15.13 -3.32
N ASN A 85 -12.96 15.46 -4.55
CA ASN A 85 -14.32 15.91 -4.88
C ASN A 85 -14.76 15.33 -6.23
N LEU A 86 -16.05 15.03 -6.36
CA LEU A 86 -16.67 14.67 -7.62
C LEU A 86 -17.30 15.91 -8.29
N PRO A 87 -17.21 16.06 -9.62
CA PRO A 87 -17.88 17.14 -10.32
C PRO A 87 -19.39 16.96 -10.26
N ALA A 88 -20.14 18.06 -10.13
CA ALA A 88 -21.61 18.04 -10.14
C ALA A 88 -22.19 17.46 -11.44
N SER A 89 -21.41 17.51 -12.54
CA SER A 89 -21.78 16.91 -13.82
C SER A 89 -21.94 15.39 -13.78
N ILE A 90 -21.45 14.70 -12.74
CA ILE A 90 -21.64 13.25 -12.57
C ILE A 90 -23.13 12.88 -12.61
N GLY A 91 -24.01 13.73 -12.08
CA GLY A 91 -25.47 13.52 -12.09
C GLY A 91 -26.11 13.51 -13.48
N ARG A 92 -25.37 13.84 -14.55
CA ARG A 92 -25.85 13.76 -15.95
C ARG A 92 -25.71 12.36 -16.55
N LEU A 93 -24.98 11.45 -15.91
CA LEU A 93 -24.72 10.10 -16.40
C LEU A 93 -25.92 9.16 -16.20
N SER A 94 -26.98 9.37 -16.97
CA SER A 94 -28.25 8.63 -16.82
C SER A 94 -28.15 7.11 -17.05
N SER A 95 -27.15 6.66 -17.82
CA SER A 95 -26.90 5.23 -18.09
C SER A 95 -26.05 4.53 -17.03
N LEU A 96 -25.51 5.28 -16.05
CA LEU A 96 -24.56 4.73 -15.07
C LEU A 96 -25.24 3.75 -14.12
N GLN A 97 -24.75 2.51 -14.08
CA GLN A 97 -25.28 1.43 -13.25
C GLN A 97 -24.33 1.04 -12.12
N TYR A 98 -23.03 1.24 -12.32
CA TYR A 98 -21.96 0.88 -11.41
C TYR A 98 -20.99 2.05 -11.25
N LEU A 99 -20.81 2.51 -10.01
CA LEU A 99 -19.85 3.53 -9.64
C LEU A 99 -19.01 3.04 -8.46
N ASP A 100 -17.70 2.87 -8.69
CA ASP A 100 -16.75 2.52 -7.63
C ASP A 100 -15.73 3.64 -7.41
N LEU A 101 -15.74 4.16 -6.18
CA LEU A 101 -14.92 5.27 -5.70
C LEU A 101 -14.20 4.91 -4.39
N HIS A 102 -14.10 3.62 -4.04
CA HIS A 102 -13.50 3.23 -2.78
C HIS A 102 -12.00 3.57 -2.72
N SER A 103 -11.48 3.74 -1.50
CA SER A 103 -10.07 4.11 -1.27
C SER A 103 -9.66 5.38 -2.03
N ASN A 104 -10.40 6.46 -1.80
CA ASN A 104 -10.09 7.82 -2.24
C ASN A 104 -10.07 8.75 -1.01
N ASN A 105 -10.04 10.08 -1.23
CA ASN A 105 -10.02 11.10 -0.17
C ASN A 105 -11.27 11.98 -0.23
N ILE A 106 -12.42 11.40 -0.58
CA ILE A 106 -13.67 12.14 -0.77
C ILE A 106 -14.27 12.54 0.58
N ASP A 107 -14.49 13.83 0.78
CA ASP A 107 -15.10 14.39 2.01
C ASP A 107 -16.60 14.66 1.88
N THR A 108 -17.04 14.98 0.66
CA THR A 108 -18.41 15.34 0.31
C THR A 108 -18.81 14.78 -1.04
N ILE A 109 -20.08 14.43 -1.19
CA ILE A 109 -20.67 13.96 -2.45
C ILE A 109 -21.64 15.02 -2.94
N PRO A 110 -21.61 15.41 -4.23
CA PRO A 110 -22.55 16.38 -4.77
C PRO A 110 -23.99 15.87 -4.68
N SER A 111 -24.92 16.78 -4.38
CA SER A 111 -26.36 16.49 -4.29
C SER A 111 -26.96 15.94 -5.60
N GLU A 112 -26.29 16.19 -6.72
CA GLU A 112 -26.61 15.73 -8.06
C GLU A 112 -26.51 14.22 -8.22
N ILE A 113 -25.87 13.49 -7.28
CA ILE A 113 -25.85 12.02 -7.26
C ILE A 113 -27.27 11.42 -7.25
N TRP A 114 -28.25 12.14 -6.68
CA TRP A 114 -29.65 11.72 -6.63
C TRP A 114 -30.32 11.67 -8.02
N ASN A 115 -29.74 12.32 -9.04
CA ASN A 115 -30.21 12.29 -10.42
C ASN A 115 -29.79 11.03 -11.19
N LEU A 116 -28.97 10.15 -10.58
CA LEU A 116 -28.51 8.92 -11.21
C LEU A 116 -29.57 7.82 -11.13
N HIS A 117 -30.55 7.89 -12.03
CA HIS A 117 -31.71 6.97 -12.06
C HIS A 117 -31.38 5.52 -12.45
N GLY A 118 -30.21 5.28 -13.05
CA GLY A 118 -29.75 3.96 -13.43
C GLY A 118 -28.85 3.27 -12.40
N LEU A 119 -28.40 3.99 -11.36
CA LEU A 119 -27.31 3.53 -10.51
C LEU A 119 -27.79 2.44 -9.56
N THR A 120 -27.21 1.24 -9.70
CA THR A 120 -27.58 0.07 -8.87
C THR A 120 -26.54 -0.27 -7.82
N TYR A 121 -25.28 0.08 -8.07
CA TYR A 121 -24.14 -0.19 -7.20
C TYR A 121 -23.32 1.09 -7.01
N LEU A 122 -23.14 1.47 -5.74
CA LEU A 122 -22.30 2.61 -5.33
C LEU A 122 -21.36 2.17 -4.21
N ASN A 123 -20.06 2.26 -4.47
CA ASN A 123 -19.04 2.04 -3.44
C ASN A 123 -18.25 3.32 -3.15
N LEU A 124 -18.36 3.77 -1.91
CA LEU A 124 -17.74 4.95 -1.33
C LEU A 124 -16.90 4.57 -0.10
N SER A 125 -16.62 3.29 0.07
CA SER A 125 -15.89 2.80 1.24
C SER A 125 -14.49 3.38 1.31
N SER A 126 -13.93 3.52 2.51
CA SER A 126 -12.57 4.02 2.69
C SER A 126 -12.36 5.41 2.08
N ASN A 127 -13.21 6.34 2.47
CA ASN A 127 -13.11 7.77 2.19
C ASN A 127 -13.21 8.53 3.52
N ILE A 128 -13.36 9.85 3.48
CA ILE A 128 -13.46 10.72 4.67
C ILE A 128 -14.84 11.37 4.80
N LEU A 129 -15.89 10.70 4.31
CA LEU A 129 -17.27 11.19 4.33
C LEU A 129 -17.78 11.33 5.77
N SER A 130 -18.32 12.51 6.09
CA SER A 130 -18.98 12.78 7.36
C SER A 130 -20.50 12.58 7.32
N MET A 131 -21.10 12.73 6.13
CA MET A 131 -22.52 12.52 5.90
C MET A 131 -22.80 12.05 4.48
N PHE A 132 -23.94 11.38 4.28
CA PHE A 132 -24.49 11.12 2.96
C PHE A 132 -25.29 12.33 2.45
N PRO A 133 -25.23 12.71 1.16
CA PRO A 133 -25.85 13.94 0.67
C PRO A 133 -27.38 13.89 0.75
N LYS A 134 -27.99 15.01 1.14
CA LYS A 134 -29.45 15.18 1.10
C LYS A 134 -29.93 15.38 -0.36
N PRO A 135 -31.12 14.89 -0.73
CA PRO A 135 -31.68 15.14 -2.04
C PRO A 135 -32.01 16.64 -2.20
N LEU A 136 -31.90 17.14 -3.43
CA LEU A 136 -32.37 18.48 -3.77
C LEU A 136 -33.89 18.57 -3.55
N PHE A 137 -34.35 19.70 -2.99
CA PHE A 137 -35.71 19.98 -2.49
C PHE A 137 -36.91 19.54 -3.39
N ALA A 138 -36.69 19.23 -4.66
CA ALA A 138 -37.70 18.73 -5.59
C ALA A 138 -38.15 17.27 -5.33
N VAL A 139 -37.29 16.41 -4.77
CA VAL A 139 -37.65 14.99 -4.49
C VAL A 139 -38.42 14.83 -3.17
N SER A 140 -38.18 15.71 -2.20
CA SER A 140 -38.81 15.67 -0.87
C SER A 140 -40.35 15.79 -0.92
N LYS A 141 -40.90 16.59 -1.83
CA LYS A 141 -42.36 16.81 -1.91
C LYS A 141 -43.16 15.62 -2.44
N ASN A 142 -42.54 14.72 -3.21
CA ASN A 142 -43.24 13.56 -3.78
C ASN A 142 -43.20 12.31 -2.86
N MET A 143 -42.41 12.35 -1.77
CA MET A 143 -42.28 11.23 -0.82
C MET A 143 -42.85 11.51 0.58
N SER A 144 -43.28 12.74 0.87
CA SER A 144 -43.89 13.10 2.18
C SER A 144 -45.31 12.58 2.40
N SER A 145 -45.87 11.72 1.55
CA SER A 145 -47.15 11.06 1.82
C SER A 145 -46.98 9.72 2.55
N SER A 146 -46.18 9.67 3.63
CA SER A 146 -46.43 8.81 4.80
C SER A 146 -45.30 8.91 5.85
N ALA A 147 -45.54 9.77 6.85
CA ALA A 147 -45.21 9.52 8.26
C ALA A 147 -43.76 9.59 8.78
N LEU A 148 -42.93 10.56 8.37
CA LEU A 148 -41.82 11.03 9.21
C LEU A 148 -41.78 12.57 9.18
N PHE A 149 -41.58 13.18 10.35
CA PHE A 149 -41.62 14.63 10.67
C PHE A 149 -42.96 15.22 11.13
N ASN A 150 -43.33 14.91 12.38
CA ASN A 150 -43.94 15.92 13.25
C ASN A 150 -42.81 16.72 13.90
N THR A 151 -42.42 17.85 13.31
CA THR A 151 -41.94 19.05 14.04
C THR A 151 -41.67 20.21 13.07
N PHE A 152 -42.28 21.36 13.37
CA PHE A 152 -42.13 22.70 12.79
C PHE A 152 -42.92 23.05 11.50
N GLU A 153 -44.18 23.44 11.69
CA GLU A 153 -44.88 24.40 10.81
C GLU A 153 -44.46 25.84 11.16
N SER A 154 -44.06 26.64 10.16
CA SER A 154 -44.75 27.89 9.77
C SER A 154 -44.00 28.62 8.65
N GLY A 155 -44.67 28.94 7.55
CA GLY A 155 -44.16 29.91 6.55
C GLY A 155 -44.57 29.65 5.11
N ASN A 156 -45.73 30.19 4.70
CA ASN A 156 -46.28 30.16 3.34
C ASN A 156 -45.36 30.79 2.28
N ASN A 157 -45.20 30.13 1.13
CA ASN A 157 -45.70 30.60 -0.18
C ASN A 157 -45.21 29.69 -1.33
N SER A 158 -46.14 29.37 -2.24
CA SER A 158 -45.87 28.68 -3.52
C SER A 158 -45.47 29.71 -4.60
N PRO A 159 -44.89 29.27 -5.74
CA PRO A 159 -45.78 28.96 -6.86
C PRO A 159 -45.45 27.62 -7.55
N SER A 160 -46.51 26.95 -7.99
CA SER A 160 -46.48 25.75 -8.80
C SER A 160 -46.18 26.08 -10.26
N ALA A 161 -45.23 25.38 -10.88
CA ALA A 161 -45.13 25.29 -12.33
C ALA A 161 -44.68 23.87 -12.73
N ALA A 162 -45.63 23.15 -13.32
CA ALA A 162 -45.53 22.04 -14.26
C ALA A 162 -44.21 21.22 -14.33
N LEU A 163 -44.27 19.95 -13.92
CA LEU A 163 -43.65 18.82 -14.62
C LEU A 163 -44.30 17.51 -14.15
N GLY A 164 -44.63 16.64 -15.09
CA GLY A 164 -45.46 15.45 -14.90
C GLY A 164 -44.75 14.27 -14.22
N SER A 165 -45.60 13.32 -13.82
CA SER A 165 -45.40 11.89 -13.58
C SER A 165 -43.99 11.31 -13.77
N ASP A 166 -43.54 10.58 -12.74
CA ASP A 166 -42.46 9.57 -12.77
C ASP A 166 -41.02 10.04 -12.95
N THR A 167 -40.54 10.95 -12.10
CA THR A 167 -39.09 11.11 -11.92
C THR A 167 -38.58 9.99 -11.00
N VAL A 168 -38.25 8.83 -11.58
CA VAL A 168 -37.42 7.78 -10.93
C VAL A 168 -36.20 8.48 -10.35
N SER A 169 -35.82 8.21 -9.10
CA SER A 169 -34.65 8.83 -8.43
C SER A 169 -33.62 7.76 -8.06
N LEU A 170 -32.46 8.17 -7.53
CA LEU A 170 -31.50 7.25 -6.91
C LEU A 170 -32.17 6.34 -5.85
N SER A 171 -33.21 6.85 -5.17
CA SER A 171 -34.01 6.10 -4.19
C SER A 171 -34.56 4.77 -4.69
N ASP A 172 -34.95 4.73 -5.96
CA ASP A 172 -35.70 3.61 -6.55
C ASP A 172 -34.78 2.66 -7.34
N SER A 173 -33.54 3.08 -7.59
CA SER A 173 -32.58 2.36 -8.44
C SER A 173 -31.45 1.71 -7.64
N LEU A 174 -30.99 2.36 -6.56
CA LEU A 174 -29.83 1.91 -5.81
C LEU A 174 -30.14 0.64 -5.01
N ARG A 175 -29.37 -0.42 -5.25
CA ARG A 175 -29.54 -1.74 -4.62
C ARG A 175 -28.40 -2.10 -3.68
N ASN A 176 -27.18 -1.65 -3.99
CA ASN A 176 -26.00 -1.93 -3.20
C ASN A 176 -25.28 -0.62 -2.88
N LEU A 177 -25.18 -0.32 -1.59
CA LEU A 177 -24.49 0.85 -1.08
C LEU A 177 -23.41 0.40 -0.07
N GLN A 178 -22.17 0.68 -0.41
CA GLN A 178 -21.00 0.45 0.45
C GLN A 178 -20.43 1.81 0.87
N VAL A 179 -20.52 2.15 2.16
CA VAL A 179 -19.95 3.38 2.74
C VAL A 179 -19.19 3.05 4.04
N ALA A 180 -18.49 1.92 4.01
CA ALA A 180 -17.71 1.47 5.16
C ALA A 180 -16.41 2.26 5.32
N ASP A 181 -15.77 2.23 6.49
CA ASP A 181 -14.51 2.93 6.77
C ASP A 181 -14.59 4.42 6.37
N ASN A 182 -15.54 5.13 6.96
CA ASN A 182 -15.79 6.56 6.77
C ASN A 182 -15.93 7.25 8.15
N ASN A 183 -16.41 8.49 8.18
CA ASN A 183 -16.70 9.26 9.39
C ASN A 183 -18.22 9.53 9.53
N LEU A 184 -19.07 8.64 9.02
CA LEU A 184 -20.51 8.83 9.07
C LEU A 184 -21.02 8.83 10.51
N ASN A 185 -21.96 9.74 10.76
CA ASN A 185 -22.70 9.84 12.01
C ASN A 185 -24.16 9.37 11.83
N GLU A 186 -24.91 9.40 12.92
CA GLU A 186 -26.31 8.95 12.99
C GLU A 186 -27.25 9.77 12.12
N ASP A 187 -26.94 11.06 11.90
CA ASP A 187 -27.73 11.96 11.03
C ASP A 187 -27.76 11.48 9.58
N SER A 188 -26.78 10.66 9.16
CA SER A 188 -26.74 10.09 7.81
C SER A 188 -27.94 9.18 7.52
N PHE A 189 -28.53 8.56 8.56
CA PHE A 189 -29.70 7.70 8.40
C PHE A 189 -30.94 8.45 7.89
N GLU A 190 -31.03 9.78 8.07
CA GLU A 190 -32.11 10.60 7.51
C GLU A 190 -32.11 10.53 5.97
N SER A 191 -30.93 10.49 5.35
CA SER A 191 -30.79 10.38 3.89
C SER A 191 -30.77 8.93 3.42
N LEU A 192 -30.14 8.03 4.16
CA LEU A 192 -30.06 6.61 3.81
C LEU A 192 -31.43 5.92 3.84
N ALA A 193 -32.33 6.32 4.75
CA ALA A 193 -33.67 5.76 4.86
C ALA A 193 -34.54 6.03 3.61
N LEU A 194 -34.17 7.01 2.77
CA LEU A 194 -34.87 7.32 1.52
C LEU A 194 -34.60 6.30 0.40
N LEU A 195 -33.56 5.48 0.55
CA LEU A 195 -33.10 4.53 -0.48
C LEU A 195 -33.87 3.20 -0.38
N THR A 196 -35.18 3.24 -0.62
CA THR A 196 -36.12 2.14 -0.35
C THR A 196 -35.85 0.85 -1.13
N SER A 197 -35.13 0.92 -2.26
CA SER A 197 -34.77 -0.24 -3.09
C SER A 197 -33.48 -0.94 -2.68
N LEU A 198 -32.84 -0.50 -1.59
CA LEU A 198 -31.60 -1.11 -1.09
C LEU A 198 -31.78 -2.57 -0.70
N ARG A 199 -30.81 -3.39 -1.10
CA ARG A 199 -30.68 -4.81 -0.77
C ARG A 199 -29.43 -5.09 0.05
N VAL A 200 -28.39 -4.30 -0.14
CA VAL A 200 -27.12 -4.40 0.57
C VAL A 200 -26.76 -3.02 1.08
N LEU A 201 -26.61 -2.91 2.40
CA LEU A 201 -26.14 -1.71 3.07
C LEU A 201 -24.93 -2.07 3.94
N ASN A 202 -23.79 -1.44 3.65
CA ASN A 202 -22.59 -1.58 4.46
C ASN A 202 -22.14 -0.22 4.98
N VAL A 203 -22.24 -0.06 6.30
CA VAL A 203 -21.81 1.14 7.05
C VAL A 203 -20.83 0.76 8.16
N SER A 204 -20.07 -0.32 7.94
CA SER A 204 -19.06 -0.81 8.88
C SER A 204 -17.93 0.19 9.09
N TYR A 205 -17.26 0.17 10.24
CA TYR A 205 -16.12 1.04 10.59
C TYR A 205 -16.42 2.53 10.42
N ASN A 206 -17.63 2.94 10.84
CA ASN A 206 -17.98 4.33 11.11
C ASN A 206 -18.00 4.56 12.64
N ASP A 207 -18.33 5.77 13.08
CA ASP A 207 -18.42 6.11 14.52
C ASP A 207 -19.86 6.05 15.06
N LEU A 208 -20.66 5.12 14.56
CA LEU A 208 -22.08 5.04 14.95
C LEU A 208 -22.20 4.56 16.41
N SER A 209 -22.90 5.33 17.26
CA SER A 209 -23.22 4.94 18.64
C SER A 209 -24.59 4.26 18.76
N GLU A 210 -25.55 4.71 17.97
CA GLU A 210 -26.87 4.09 17.81
C GLU A 210 -27.38 4.21 16.36
N ILE A 211 -28.49 3.53 16.09
CA ILE A 211 -29.24 3.66 14.84
C ILE A 211 -30.61 4.21 15.24
N PRO A 212 -31.07 5.32 14.64
CA PRO A 212 -32.38 5.88 14.96
C PRO A 212 -33.50 4.86 14.71
N GLU A 213 -34.46 4.77 15.63
CA GLU A 213 -35.61 3.88 15.49
C GLU A 213 -36.45 4.26 14.26
N GLY A 214 -36.91 3.28 13.49
CA GLY A 214 -37.65 3.46 12.25
C GLY A 214 -36.79 3.76 11.02
N ALA A 215 -35.50 4.07 11.18
CA ALA A 215 -34.64 4.41 10.04
C ALA A 215 -34.44 3.23 9.09
N LEU A 216 -34.32 2.02 9.63
CA LEU A 216 -34.12 0.82 8.84
C LEU A 216 -35.45 0.21 8.38
N ALA A 217 -36.58 0.52 9.04
CA ALA A 217 -37.90 -0.02 8.72
C ALA A 217 -38.40 0.30 7.29
N GLN A 218 -37.90 1.37 6.68
CA GLN A 218 -38.23 1.74 5.28
C GLN A 218 -37.50 0.87 4.25
N LEU A 219 -36.39 0.22 4.63
CA LEU A 219 -35.53 -0.57 3.75
C LEU A 219 -36.03 -2.02 3.66
N ARG A 220 -37.25 -2.22 3.16
CA ARG A 220 -37.94 -3.53 3.22
C ARG A 220 -37.29 -4.66 2.39
N HIS A 221 -36.50 -4.29 1.39
CA HIS A 221 -35.79 -5.22 0.52
C HIS A 221 -34.36 -5.53 1.01
N LEU A 222 -34.00 -5.06 2.21
CA LEU A 222 -32.65 -5.23 2.73
C LEU A 222 -32.37 -6.70 3.06
N SER A 223 -31.43 -7.27 2.32
CA SER A 223 -31.03 -8.67 2.42
C SER A 223 -29.68 -8.87 3.13
N GLN A 224 -28.83 -7.84 3.13
CA GLN A 224 -27.51 -7.86 3.75
C GLN A 224 -27.25 -6.54 4.46
N LEU A 225 -26.92 -6.61 5.75
CA LEU A 225 -26.63 -5.47 6.59
C LEU A 225 -25.29 -5.67 7.30
N TYR A 226 -24.37 -4.73 7.08
CA TYR A 226 -23.04 -4.75 7.68
C TYR A 226 -22.85 -3.50 8.56
N LEU A 227 -22.64 -3.75 9.86
CA LEU A 227 -22.55 -2.77 10.93
C LEU A 227 -21.28 -2.98 11.78
N SER A 228 -20.31 -3.74 11.28
CA SER A 228 -19.10 -4.14 12.01
C SER A 228 -18.25 -2.94 12.40
N GLY A 229 -17.49 -3.04 13.50
CA GLY A 229 -16.47 -2.05 13.87
C GLY A 229 -16.97 -0.66 14.25
N ASN A 230 -18.26 -0.53 14.59
CA ASN A 230 -18.86 0.70 15.12
C ASN A 230 -18.79 0.73 16.67
N SER A 231 -19.48 1.68 17.31
CA SER A 231 -19.60 1.77 18.78
C SER A 231 -21.01 1.44 19.27
N LEU A 232 -21.75 0.61 18.54
CA LEU A 232 -23.15 0.30 18.84
C LEU A 232 -23.30 -0.41 20.18
N THR A 233 -24.25 0.05 20.99
CA THR A 233 -24.59 -0.54 22.29
C THR A 233 -25.90 -1.33 22.28
N LYS A 234 -26.82 -0.96 21.37
CA LYS A 234 -28.13 -1.57 21.14
C LYS A 234 -28.45 -1.56 19.64
N LEU A 235 -29.44 -2.35 19.25
CA LEU A 235 -30.02 -2.38 17.90
C LEU A 235 -31.49 -1.94 17.95
N PRO A 236 -32.03 -1.30 16.89
CA PRO A 236 -33.42 -0.87 16.85
C PRO A 236 -34.35 -2.09 16.68
N ALA A 237 -34.98 -2.52 17.76
CA ALA A 237 -35.74 -3.78 17.83
C ALA A 237 -36.90 -3.84 16.83
N GLU A 238 -37.70 -2.78 16.75
CA GLU A 238 -38.91 -2.72 15.90
C GLU A 238 -38.58 -2.79 14.39
N ASP A 239 -37.39 -2.33 13.99
CA ASP A 239 -37.00 -2.29 12.57
C ASP A 239 -36.80 -3.69 11.99
N PHE A 240 -36.29 -4.65 12.78
CA PHE A 240 -36.04 -6.02 12.32
C PHE A 240 -37.33 -6.80 12.03
N GLU A 241 -38.48 -6.38 12.58
CA GLU A 241 -39.78 -6.96 12.21
C GLU A 241 -40.14 -6.68 10.76
N SER A 242 -39.67 -5.56 10.21
CA SER A 242 -39.94 -5.13 8.83
C SER A 242 -38.92 -5.68 7.81
N MET A 243 -38.01 -6.58 8.23
CA MET A 243 -36.92 -7.11 7.41
C MET A 243 -36.96 -8.65 7.22
N PRO A 244 -37.98 -9.19 6.54
CA PRO A 244 -38.11 -10.63 6.35
C PRO A 244 -37.08 -11.20 5.36
N GLU A 245 -36.46 -10.38 4.50
CA GLU A 245 -35.48 -10.81 3.49
C GLU A 245 -34.03 -10.83 4.01
N LEU A 246 -33.79 -10.47 5.28
CA LEU A 246 -32.44 -10.36 5.84
C LEU A 246 -31.76 -11.74 5.93
N THR A 247 -30.73 -11.93 5.11
CA THR A 247 -29.95 -13.18 5.01
C THR A 247 -28.59 -13.11 5.67
N ARG A 248 -27.98 -11.92 5.73
CA ARG A 248 -26.63 -11.70 6.29
C ARG A 248 -26.62 -10.48 7.21
N LEU A 249 -26.14 -10.68 8.43
CA LEU A 249 -26.01 -9.62 9.42
C LEU A 249 -24.62 -9.70 10.08
N PHE A 250 -23.83 -8.64 9.91
CA PHE A 250 -22.50 -8.51 10.50
C PHE A 250 -22.50 -7.39 11.55
N LEU A 251 -22.17 -7.74 12.79
CA LEU A 251 -22.22 -6.91 13.98
C LEU A 251 -20.92 -6.98 14.79
N ASN A 252 -19.87 -7.59 14.26
CA ASN A 252 -18.63 -7.84 14.99
C ASN A 252 -17.90 -6.54 15.36
N GLY A 253 -17.14 -6.54 16.45
CA GLY A 253 -16.36 -5.38 16.87
C GLY A 253 -17.19 -4.17 17.35
N ASN A 254 -18.34 -4.43 17.99
CA ASN A 254 -19.21 -3.42 18.60
C ASN A 254 -19.22 -3.54 20.14
N LYS A 255 -20.10 -2.81 20.83
CA LYS A 255 -20.26 -2.80 22.30
C LYS A 255 -21.60 -3.40 22.74
N LEU A 256 -22.15 -4.34 21.96
CA LEU A 256 -23.45 -4.94 22.22
C LEU A 256 -23.40 -5.82 23.48
N GLN A 257 -24.41 -5.68 24.34
CA GLN A 257 -24.58 -6.53 25.52
C GLN A 257 -25.61 -7.63 25.31
N THR A 258 -26.64 -7.38 24.51
CA THR A 258 -27.70 -8.33 24.14
C THR A 258 -28.12 -8.05 22.69
N LEU A 259 -28.86 -8.99 22.09
CA LEU A 259 -29.49 -8.82 20.78
C LEU A 259 -31.02 -8.87 20.98
N PRO A 260 -31.80 -8.08 20.21
CA PRO A 260 -33.25 -8.01 20.35
C PRO A 260 -33.95 -9.32 19.97
N SER A 261 -35.04 -9.67 20.66
CA SER A 261 -35.77 -10.92 20.40
C SER A 261 -36.40 -10.95 19.00
N GLU A 262 -36.70 -9.80 18.42
CA GLU A 262 -37.25 -9.59 17.07
C GLU A 262 -36.35 -10.13 15.96
N LEU A 263 -35.03 -10.28 16.19
CA LEU A 263 -34.13 -10.94 15.24
C LEU A 263 -34.54 -12.40 14.97
N SER A 264 -35.31 -13.01 15.87
CA SER A 264 -35.94 -14.33 15.68
C SER A 264 -36.98 -14.33 14.53
N LYS A 265 -37.52 -13.16 14.15
CA LYS A 265 -38.47 -13.01 13.03
C LYS A 265 -37.77 -13.07 11.66
N CYS A 266 -36.46 -12.83 11.58
CA CYS A 266 -35.66 -12.98 10.36
C CYS A 266 -35.39 -14.47 10.04
N GLN A 267 -36.41 -15.20 9.58
CA GLN A 267 -36.35 -16.66 9.42
C GLN A 267 -35.35 -17.15 8.36
N VAL A 268 -35.05 -16.31 7.36
CA VAL A 268 -34.10 -16.63 6.27
C VAL A 268 -32.66 -16.24 6.59
N LEU A 269 -32.37 -15.81 7.83
CA LEU A 269 -31.03 -15.44 8.26
C LEU A 269 -30.07 -16.65 8.15
N THR A 270 -29.02 -16.50 7.33
CA THR A 270 -28.04 -17.55 7.03
C THR A 270 -26.67 -17.29 7.64
N VAL A 271 -26.28 -16.02 7.75
CA VAL A 271 -24.99 -15.59 8.30
C VAL A 271 -25.26 -14.57 9.39
N LEU A 272 -24.78 -14.88 10.60
CA LEU A 272 -24.74 -13.94 11.71
C LEU A 272 -23.35 -13.91 12.31
N ASP A 273 -22.70 -12.75 12.22
CA ASP A 273 -21.43 -12.50 12.89
C ASP A 273 -21.62 -11.49 14.02
N VAL A 274 -21.40 -11.95 15.26
CA VAL A 274 -21.48 -11.13 16.48
C VAL A 274 -20.19 -11.25 17.30
N GLY A 275 -19.08 -11.50 16.61
CA GLY A 275 -17.74 -11.57 17.21
C GLY A 275 -17.32 -10.27 17.92
N SER A 276 -16.36 -10.37 18.83
CA SER A 276 -15.69 -9.22 19.49
C SER A 276 -16.67 -8.19 20.07
N ASN A 277 -17.70 -8.65 20.79
CA ASN A 277 -18.68 -7.83 21.51
C ASN A 277 -18.62 -8.10 23.03
N ILE A 278 -19.59 -7.62 23.80
CA ILE A 278 -19.68 -7.79 25.27
C ILE A 278 -20.96 -8.56 25.64
N LEU A 279 -21.33 -9.55 24.82
CA LEU A 279 -22.63 -10.23 24.92
C LEU A 279 -22.80 -11.00 26.23
N LYS A 280 -24.00 -10.89 26.81
CA LYS A 280 -24.51 -11.74 27.89
C LYS A 280 -25.43 -12.79 27.26
N TYR A 281 -25.05 -14.05 27.36
CA TYR A 281 -25.85 -15.15 26.82
C TYR A 281 -26.95 -15.54 27.83
N ASN A 282 -28.13 -14.94 27.71
CA ASN A 282 -29.28 -15.24 28.55
C ASN A 282 -30.47 -15.74 27.73
N ILE A 283 -30.37 -16.97 27.25
CA ILE A 283 -31.39 -17.57 26.39
C ILE A 283 -32.67 -17.89 27.19
N SER A 284 -32.58 -18.01 28.52
CA SER A 284 -33.76 -18.14 29.38
C SER A 284 -34.64 -16.89 29.38
N ASN A 285 -34.12 -15.74 28.98
CA ASN A 285 -34.83 -14.48 28.86
C ASN A 285 -35.34 -14.22 27.43
N TRP A 286 -35.72 -15.29 26.72
CA TRP A 286 -36.14 -15.28 25.31
C TRP A 286 -37.27 -14.30 24.92
N PRO A 287 -38.16 -13.79 25.81
CA PRO A 287 -39.10 -12.75 25.40
C PRO A 287 -38.41 -11.42 25.04
N TYR A 288 -37.24 -11.15 25.63
CA TYR A 288 -36.53 -9.88 25.49
C TYR A 288 -35.18 -10.03 24.78
N ASP A 289 -34.51 -11.18 24.96
CA ASP A 289 -33.22 -11.48 24.37
C ASP A 289 -33.36 -12.46 23.19
N TRP A 290 -32.54 -12.27 22.17
CA TRP A 290 -32.50 -13.14 21.01
C TRP A 290 -32.21 -14.61 21.36
N ASN A 291 -32.95 -15.51 20.72
CA ASN A 291 -32.75 -16.95 20.81
C ASN A 291 -32.52 -17.54 19.42
N TRP A 292 -31.30 -18.03 19.16
CA TRP A 292 -30.91 -18.60 17.86
C TRP A 292 -31.73 -19.81 17.43
N SER A 293 -32.41 -20.51 18.34
CA SER A 293 -33.21 -21.70 17.99
C SER A 293 -34.34 -21.42 17.00
N TYR A 294 -34.74 -20.14 16.86
CA TYR A 294 -35.75 -19.71 15.91
C TYR A 294 -35.19 -19.48 14.48
N ASN A 295 -33.89 -19.19 14.33
CA ASN A 295 -33.26 -18.95 13.01
C ASN A 295 -32.64 -20.25 12.45
N LYS A 296 -33.49 -21.19 12.02
CA LYS A 296 -33.07 -22.54 11.59
C LYS A 296 -32.20 -22.57 10.32
N CYS A 297 -32.25 -21.52 9.50
CA CYS A 297 -31.49 -21.40 8.26
C CYS A 297 -30.03 -20.94 8.46
N LEU A 298 -29.59 -20.73 9.72
CA LEU A 298 -28.23 -20.32 10.02
C LEU A 298 -27.21 -21.37 9.57
N LYS A 299 -26.27 -20.93 8.73
CA LYS A 299 -25.13 -21.70 8.20
C LYS A 299 -23.80 -21.21 8.78
N PHE A 300 -23.70 -19.93 9.11
CA PHE A 300 -22.54 -19.32 9.73
C PHE A 300 -22.96 -18.58 11.00
N LEU A 301 -22.33 -18.92 12.13
CA LEU A 301 -22.57 -18.27 13.41
C LEU A 301 -21.23 -18.05 14.12
N ASN A 302 -20.92 -16.79 14.43
CA ASN A 302 -19.67 -16.44 15.11
C ASN A 302 -19.94 -15.65 16.39
N PHE A 303 -19.46 -16.19 17.52
CA PHE A 303 -19.46 -15.57 18.84
C PHE A 303 -18.04 -15.30 19.36
N SER A 304 -17.01 -15.50 18.55
CA SER A 304 -15.60 -15.40 18.96
C SER A 304 -15.29 -14.05 19.62
N GLY A 305 -14.42 -14.02 20.63
CA GLY A 305 -13.99 -12.78 21.30
C GLY A 305 -14.94 -12.25 22.38
N ASN A 306 -16.12 -12.86 22.59
CA ASN A 306 -17.04 -12.49 23.66
C ASN A 306 -16.66 -13.17 25.00
N ARG A 307 -15.81 -12.50 25.81
CA ARG A 307 -15.16 -13.07 27.00
C ARG A 307 -16.03 -13.27 28.26
N ARG A 308 -17.37 -13.15 28.18
CA ARG A 308 -18.26 -13.24 29.37
C ARG A 308 -18.89 -14.63 29.55
N ARG A 309 -19.16 -14.96 30.82
CA ARG A 309 -19.71 -16.27 31.24
C ARG A 309 -21.19 -16.40 30.87
N ALA A 310 -21.49 -17.37 30.02
CA ALA A 310 -22.87 -17.74 29.68
C ALA A 310 -23.50 -18.57 30.80
N ASN A 311 -24.67 -18.16 31.32
CA ASN A 311 -25.46 -19.01 32.19
C ASN A 311 -26.41 -19.85 31.33
N ARG A 312 -26.06 -21.13 31.16
CA ARG A 312 -26.91 -22.19 30.59
C ARG A 312 -27.33 -21.94 29.13
N LEU A 313 -26.47 -22.34 28.20
CA LEU A 313 -26.75 -22.29 26.75
C LEU A 313 -27.83 -23.33 26.36
N ASP A 314 -28.72 -22.99 25.43
CA ASP A 314 -29.54 -23.95 24.69
C ASP A 314 -28.67 -24.67 23.65
N SER A 315 -29.10 -25.86 23.25
CA SER A 315 -28.33 -26.76 22.39
C SER A 315 -28.14 -26.19 20.97
N LEU A 316 -26.90 -25.97 20.53
CA LEU A 316 -26.58 -25.60 19.14
C LEU A 316 -26.94 -26.71 18.14
N LEU A 317 -27.13 -27.95 18.60
CA LEU A 317 -27.58 -29.09 17.78
C LEU A 317 -28.97 -28.87 17.12
N VAL A 318 -29.74 -27.87 17.56
CA VAL A 318 -31.01 -27.51 16.91
C VAL A 318 -30.78 -26.97 15.49
N LEU A 319 -29.64 -26.33 15.25
CA LEU A 319 -29.24 -25.74 13.98
C LEU A 319 -28.56 -26.80 13.10
N LYS A 320 -29.36 -27.53 12.30
CA LYS A 320 -28.89 -28.66 11.48
C LYS A 320 -28.06 -28.26 10.27
N ASP A 321 -28.29 -27.06 9.74
CA ASP A 321 -27.63 -26.56 8.53
C ASP A 321 -26.34 -25.77 8.84
N LEU A 322 -25.96 -25.71 10.11
CA LEU A 322 -24.81 -24.95 10.58
C LEU A 322 -23.51 -25.57 10.05
N LYS A 323 -22.73 -24.76 9.32
CA LYS A 323 -21.46 -25.15 8.69
C LYS A 323 -20.27 -24.59 9.44
N VAL A 324 -20.30 -23.31 9.82
CA VAL A 324 -19.17 -22.66 10.50
C VAL A 324 -19.62 -22.10 11.83
N ILE A 325 -18.89 -22.46 12.88
CA ILE A 325 -19.15 -22.06 14.26
C ILE A 325 -17.86 -21.49 14.87
N GLY A 326 -17.87 -20.20 15.19
CA GLY A 326 -16.79 -19.54 15.91
C GLY A 326 -17.13 -19.36 17.39
N LEU A 327 -16.42 -20.05 18.28
CA LEU A 327 -16.58 -19.98 19.74
C LEU A 327 -15.23 -19.68 20.42
N MET A 328 -14.33 -18.96 19.74
CA MET A 328 -13.03 -18.62 20.34
C MET A 328 -13.20 -17.68 21.53
N ASP A 329 -12.54 -17.98 22.65
CA ASP A 329 -12.71 -17.30 23.97
C ASP A 329 -14.13 -17.27 24.54
N VAL A 330 -15.02 -18.11 24.03
CA VAL A 330 -16.37 -18.25 24.57
C VAL A 330 -16.36 -19.33 25.65
N THR A 331 -16.75 -18.95 26.87
CA THR A 331 -16.86 -19.91 27.98
C THR A 331 -18.15 -20.72 27.85
N LEU A 332 -18.03 -21.94 27.32
CA LEU A 332 -19.16 -22.85 27.14
C LEU A 332 -19.53 -23.54 28.46
N THR A 333 -20.78 -23.38 28.90
CA THR A 333 -21.32 -24.09 30.07
C THR A 333 -22.10 -25.36 29.69
N THR A 334 -22.16 -25.70 28.39
CA THR A 334 -22.82 -26.92 27.91
C THR A 334 -21.96 -27.70 26.93
N PRO A 335 -22.04 -29.04 26.93
CA PRO A 335 -21.33 -29.89 25.98
C PRO A 335 -22.07 -30.08 24.64
N ARG A 336 -23.18 -29.36 24.39
CA ARG A 336 -24.08 -29.62 23.25
C ARG A 336 -23.73 -28.80 22.01
N VAL A 337 -22.53 -29.01 21.47
CA VAL A 337 -22.02 -28.37 20.25
C VAL A 337 -21.81 -29.43 19.16
N PRO A 338 -22.05 -29.14 17.87
CA PRO A 338 -21.79 -30.08 16.78
C PRO A 338 -20.32 -30.51 16.69
N ASP A 339 -20.07 -31.77 16.36
CA ASP A 339 -18.72 -32.29 16.14
C ASP A 339 -18.10 -31.78 14.82
N GLN A 340 -16.77 -31.65 14.79
CA GLN A 340 -16.04 -31.28 13.58
C GLN A 340 -16.14 -32.39 12.53
N SER A 341 -16.47 -32.01 11.29
CA SER A 341 -16.60 -32.95 10.17
C SER A 341 -16.19 -32.30 8.85
N VAL A 342 -16.32 -33.03 7.74
CA VAL A 342 -16.14 -32.48 6.39
C VAL A 342 -17.12 -31.33 6.15
N ASN A 343 -18.33 -31.38 6.69
CA ASN A 343 -19.37 -30.37 6.45
C ASN A 343 -19.49 -29.32 7.54
N VAL A 344 -18.84 -29.51 8.69
CA VAL A 344 -18.94 -28.61 9.85
C VAL A 344 -17.55 -28.27 10.38
N ARG A 345 -17.27 -26.97 10.50
CA ARG A 345 -16.07 -26.41 11.11
C ARG A 345 -16.45 -25.74 12.43
N LEU A 346 -15.86 -26.24 13.50
CA LEU A 346 -15.96 -25.70 14.85
C LEU A 346 -14.61 -25.10 15.27
N ARG A 347 -14.63 -23.90 15.85
CA ARG A 347 -13.47 -23.28 16.52
C ARG A 347 -13.76 -23.02 17.98
N THR A 348 -12.90 -23.51 18.86
CA THR A 348 -12.97 -23.33 20.32
C THR A 348 -11.62 -22.94 20.93
N SER A 349 -10.62 -22.62 20.11
CA SER A 349 -9.30 -22.17 20.56
C SER A 349 -9.40 -20.84 21.32
N SER A 350 -8.49 -20.62 22.27
CA SER A 350 -8.35 -19.30 22.89
C SER A 350 -7.55 -18.37 21.97
N SER A 351 -7.87 -17.07 21.97
CA SER A 351 -7.11 -16.06 21.23
C SER A 351 -5.83 -15.61 21.94
N GLU A 352 -5.78 -15.72 23.27
CA GLU A 352 -4.65 -15.29 24.09
C GLU A 352 -4.09 -16.49 24.84
N LEU A 353 -2.90 -16.92 24.46
CA LEU A 353 -2.11 -17.93 25.18
C LEU A 353 -0.74 -17.33 25.53
N ASP A 354 -0.10 -17.84 26.59
CA ASP A 354 0.99 -17.18 27.34
C ASP A 354 1.99 -16.35 26.49
N ASP A 355 2.49 -16.89 25.38
CA ASP A 355 3.54 -16.25 24.55
C ASP A 355 3.12 -15.86 23.12
N VAL A 356 1.91 -16.25 22.67
CA VAL A 356 1.44 -16.05 21.28
C VAL A 356 -0.04 -15.71 21.25
N GLY A 357 -0.36 -14.56 20.66
CA GLY A 357 -1.74 -14.18 20.31
C GLY A 357 -2.18 -14.81 18.98
N TYR A 358 -3.41 -15.30 18.91
CA TYR A 358 -3.99 -15.96 17.74
C TYR A 358 -5.39 -15.43 17.45
N GLY A 359 -5.56 -14.82 16.27
CA GLY A 359 -6.85 -14.34 15.79
C GLY A 359 -7.17 -14.92 14.42
N VAL A 360 -8.42 -15.33 14.22
CA VAL A 360 -8.88 -15.83 12.91
C VAL A 360 -10.28 -15.36 12.62
N SER A 361 -10.47 -14.93 11.38
CA SER A 361 -11.78 -14.52 10.88
C SER A 361 -12.05 -15.14 9.51
N ASP A 362 -13.31 -15.53 9.28
CA ASP A 362 -13.76 -16.06 8.00
C ASP A 362 -15.01 -15.32 7.49
N ALA A 363 -15.18 -15.28 6.18
CA ALA A 363 -16.43 -14.99 5.51
C ALA A 363 -16.84 -16.19 4.64
N MET A 364 -18.09 -16.64 4.78
CA MET A 364 -18.66 -17.61 3.86
C MET A 364 -19.07 -16.88 2.58
N GLY A 365 -18.55 -17.32 1.43
CA GLY A 365 -18.92 -16.78 0.12
C GLY A 365 -20.33 -17.22 -0.34
N GLY A 366 -20.57 -17.17 -1.65
CA GLY A 366 -21.80 -17.72 -2.25
C GLY A 366 -21.85 -19.26 -2.29
N ALA A 367 -20.71 -19.93 -2.13
CA ALA A 367 -20.62 -21.39 -2.14
C ALA A 367 -21.03 -21.99 -0.79
N ASP A 368 -22.00 -22.91 -0.82
CA ASP A 368 -22.51 -23.63 0.37
C ASP A 368 -21.62 -24.82 0.77
N ALA A 369 -20.31 -24.59 0.88
CA ALA A 369 -19.33 -25.63 1.17
C ALA A 369 -18.10 -25.09 1.92
N ILE A 370 -17.58 -25.90 2.85
CA ILE A 370 -16.36 -25.59 3.59
C ILE A 370 -15.15 -26.10 2.81
N ALA A 371 -14.25 -25.20 2.42
CA ALA A 371 -12.99 -25.54 1.79
C ALA A 371 -11.78 -25.16 2.65
N PHE A 372 -11.81 -23.95 3.21
CA PHE A 372 -10.75 -23.43 4.07
C PHE A 372 -10.80 -24.05 5.48
N ARG A 373 -9.64 -24.49 6.00
CA ARG A 373 -9.50 -25.02 7.35
C ARG A 373 -8.18 -24.61 7.98
N ASP A 374 -8.18 -24.52 9.30
CA ASP A 374 -7.04 -24.15 10.14
C ASP A 374 -6.85 -25.17 11.27
N SER A 375 -5.62 -25.22 11.77
CA SER A 375 -5.24 -25.91 13.00
C SER A 375 -4.17 -25.11 13.70
N PHE A 376 -4.45 -24.68 14.93
CA PHE A 376 -3.51 -24.00 15.80
C PHE A 376 -3.28 -24.85 17.05
N ILE A 377 -2.04 -25.24 17.28
CA ILE A 377 -1.63 -26.09 18.39
C ILE A 377 -0.48 -25.40 19.12
N GLN A 378 -0.77 -24.92 20.32
CA GLN A 378 0.25 -24.50 21.27
C GLN A 378 0.78 -25.72 22.04
N LYS A 379 2.03 -25.65 22.49
CA LYS A 379 2.74 -26.75 23.14
C LYS A 379 2.76 -28.00 22.27
N PHE A 380 3.12 -27.81 21.00
CA PHE A 380 3.17 -28.90 20.03
C PHE A 380 4.12 -30.01 20.54
N ARG A 381 3.69 -31.27 20.43
CA ARG A 381 4.37 -32.45 21.01
C ARG A 381 4.55 -32.42 22.54
N GLY A 382 3.85 -31.52 23.25
CA GLY A 382 3.98 -31.32 24.69
C GLY A 382 5.10 -30.36 25.10
N ASN A 383 5.80 -29.73 24.14
CA ASN A 383 6.92 -28.83 24.40
C ASN A 383 6.46 -27.38 24.47
N GLU A 384 6.73 -26.66 25.56
CA GLU A 384 6.22 -25.30 25.78
C GLU A 384 6.68 -24.29 24.71
N ASN A 385 7.88 -24.48 24.17
CA ASN A 385 8.49 -23.58 23.18
C ASN A 385 8.14 -23.93 21.72
N GLU A 386 7.18 -24.85 21.50
CA GLU A 386 6.77 -25.27 20.16
C GLU A 386 5.33 -24.88 19.86
N VAL A 387 5.13 -24.17 18.75
CA VAL A 387 3.80 -23.78 18.24
C VAL A 387 3.69 -24.22 16.79
N LEU A 388 2.56 -24.86 16.45
CA LEU A 388 2.24 -25.26 15.08
C LEU A 388 0.95 -24.57 14.63
N LEU A 389 1.03 -23.82 13.54
CA LEU A 389 -0.12 -23.30 12.82
C LEU A 389 -0.13 -23.87 11.40
N MET A 390 -1.25 -24.42 10.99
CA MET A 390 -1.48 -24.88 9.62
C MET A 390 -2.78 -24.30 9.10
N THR A 391 -2.73 -23.77 7.88
CA THR A 391 -3.89 -23.32 7.11
C THR A 391 -3.93 -24.07 5.79
N CYS A 392 -5.13 -24.42 5.34
CA CYS A 392 -5.31 -25.15 4.09
C CYS A 392 -6.58 -24.69 3.38
N ASP A 393 -6.51 -24.54 2.06
CA ASP A 393 -7.64 -24.16 1.22
C ASP A 393 -7.85 -25.18 0.09
N GLY A 394 -9.10 -25.57 -0.11
CA GLY A 394 -9.49 -26.58 -1.11
C GLY A 394 -9.76 -25.97 -2.48
N VAL A 395 -9.09 -26.45 -3.51
CA VAL A 395 -9.16 -25.96 -4.90
C VAL A 395 -9.81 -27.00 -5.81
N GLY A 396 -10.66 -26.57 -6.75
CA GLY A 396 -11.37 -27.46 -7.68
C GLY A 396 -12.89 -27.60 -7.46
N GLY A 397 -13.48 -26.69 -6.68
CA GLY A 397 -14.91 -26.66 -6.38
C GLY A 397 -15.39 -27.78 -5.44
N SER A 398 -16.55 -27.60 -4.83
CA SER A 398 -17.18 -28.64 -4.01
C SER A 398 -18.54 -29.03 -4.60
N SER A 399 -18.88 -30.32 -4.54
CA SER A 399 -20.21 -30.81 -4.91
C SER A 399 -21.25 -30.12 -4.01
N ARG A 400 -22.37 -29.64 -4.58
CA ARG A 400 -23.35 -28.77 -3.87
C ARG A 400 -23.68 -29.31 -2.46
N GLY A 401 -23.37 -28.52 -1.42
CA GLY A 401 -23.70 -28.82 -0.03
C GLY A 401 -22.72 -29.74 0.72
N GLN A 402 -21.75 -30.34 0.02
CA GLN A 402 -20.67 -31.14 0.63
C GLN A 402 -19.39 -30.32 0.78
N GLY A 403 -18.72 -30.44 1.92
CA GLY A 403 -17.43 -29.82 2.16
C GLY A 403 -16.32 -30.48 1.36
N HIS A 404 -15.20 -29.78 1.25
CA HIS A 404 -14.05 -30.23 0.48
C HIS A 404 -13.29 -31.34 1.23
N LEU A 405 -13.34 -32.57 0.71
CA LEU A 405 -12.80 -33.76 1.38
C LEU A 405 -11.27 -33.74 1.46
N ILE A 406 -10.57 -33.37 0.38
CA ILE A 406 -9.11 -33.33 0.36
C ILE A 406 -8.54 -32.32 1.38
N SER A 407 -9.23 -31.18 1.60
CA SER A 407 -8.74 -30.20 2.60
C SER A 407 -9.00 -30.68 4.03
N PHE A 408 -10.08 -31.43 4.26
CA PHE A 408 -10.32 -32.11 5.53
C PHE A 408 -9.27 -33.18 5.83
N LEU A 409 -8.98 -34.06 4.86
CA LEU A 409 -7.96 -35.11 4.96
C LEU A 409 -6.57 -34.53 5.15
N THR A 410 -6.25 -33.46 4.42
CA THR A 410 -4.99 -32.71 4.57
C THR A 410 -4.78 -32.27 6.01
N LYS A 411 -5.83 -31.73 6.65
CA LYS A 411 -5.76 -31.33 8.05
C LYS A 411 -5.50 -32.52 8.99
N GLN A 412 -6.15 -33.66 8.76
CA GLN A 412 -6.03 -34.85 9.61
C GLN A 412 -4.68 -35.57 9.47
N LEU A 413 -4.16 -35.69 8.25
CA LEU A 413 -2.98 -36.51 7.93
C LEU A 413 -1.65 -35.77 8.10
N PHE A 414 -1.64 -34.44 7.92
CA PHE A 414 -0.39 -33.68 7.97
C PHE A 414 0.24 -33.67 9.36
N ILE A 415 -0.55 -33.44 10.42
CA ILE A 415 -0.03 -33.29 11.79
C ILE A 415 0.69 -34.58 12.23
N PRO A 416 0.10 -35.80 12.13
CA PRO A 416 0.82 -37.03 12.46
C PRO A 416 2.06 -37.27 11.60
N SER A 417 1.97 -36.99 10.29
CA SER A 417 3.09 -37.14 9.36
C SER A 417 4.26 -36.24 9.74
N PHE A 418 3.98 -34.97 10.07
CA PHE A 418 5.00 -34.01 10.46
C PHE A 418 5.61 -34.34 11.81
N THR A 419 4.81 -34.78 12.79
CA THR A 419 5.32 -35.29 14.07
C THR A 419 6.31 -36.45 13.86
N SER A 420 5.96 -37.44 13.03
CA SER A 420 6.84 -38.58 12.75
C SER A 420 8.13 -38.16 12.04
N GLU A 421 8.08 -37.17 11.15
CA GLU A 421 9.29 -36.66 10.49
C GLU A 421 10.18 -35.83 11.44
N LEU A 422 9.59 -35.12 12.40
CA LEU A 422 10.33 -34.39 13.44
C LEU A 422 10.94 -35.30 14.52
N GLU A 423 10.42 -36.53 14.70
CA GLU A 423 11.03 -37.52 15.58
C GLU A 423 12.27 -38.18 14.95
N LYS A 424 12.41 -38.13 13.63
CA LYS A 424 13.55 -38.72 12.89
C LYS A 424 14.76 -37.79 12.80
N ILE A 425 14.58 -36.49 13.00
CA ILE A 425 15.68 -35.52 12.90
C ILE A 425 16.54 -35.49 14.16
N THR A 426 17.82 -35.17 14.00
CA THR A 426 18.77 -35.06 15.11
C THR A 426 19.17 -33.63 15.42
N THR A 427 19.15 -32.74 14.42
CA THR A 427 19.47 -31.32 14.55
C THR A 427 18.36 -30.43 14.00
N ASP A 428 18.26 -29.20 14.52
CA ASP A 428 17.22 -28.24 14.12
C ASP A 428 17.42 -27.74 12.67
N ASP A 429 18.64 -27.80 12.14
CA ASP A 429 18.95 -27.49 10.74
C ASP A 429 18.23 -28.42 9.75
N GLU A 430 17.78 -29.60 10.20
CA GLU A 430 17.04 -30.56 9.37
C GLU A 430 15.53 -30.30 9.35
N ILE A 431 15.00 -29.36 10.16
CA ILE A 431 13.56 -29.04 10.23
C ILE A 431 13.00 -28.68 8.84
N PRO A 432 13.65 -27.83 8.00
CA PRO A 432 13.18 -27.56 6.65
C PRO A 432 13.06 -28.81 5.77
N ASN A 433 13.95 -29.79 5.94
CA ASN A 433 13.92 -31.05 5.20
C ASN A 433 12.82 -31.98 5.73
N ALA A 434 12.60 -32.01 7.04
CA ALA A 434 11.49 -32.73 7.66
C ALA A 434 10.13 -32.20 7.16
N MET A 435 9.97 -30.88 7.06
CA MET A 435 8.77 -30.27 6.45
C MET A 435 8.57 -30.75 5.02
N ARG A 436 9.59 -30.65 4.16
CA ARG A 436 9.50 -31.13 2.76
C ARG A 436 9.09 -32.60 2.67
N ARG A 437 9.66 -33.47 3.51
CA ARG A 437 9.30 -34.90 3.57
C ARG A 437 7.86 -35.11 4.03
N ALA A 438 7.37 -34.35 5.01
CA ALA A 438 5.98 -34.42 5.47
C ALA A 438 4.98 -34.07 4.36
N PHE A 439 5.23 -33.00 3.59
CA PHE A 439 4.41 -32.64 2.43
C PHE A 439 4.39 -33.72 1.34
N LEU A 440 5.55 -34.32 1.05
CA LEU A 440 5.65 -35.42 0.08
C LEU A 440 4.92 -36.68 0.57
N SER A 441 5.05 -37.01 1.87
CA SER A 441 4.33 -38.13 2.48
C SER A 441 2.82 -37.93 2.38
N LEU A 442 2.33 -36.74 2.73
CA LEU A 442 0.92 -36.39 2.62
C LEU A 442 0.39 -36.56 1.20
N ASN A 443 1.10 -36.03 0.19
CA ASN A 443 0.68 -36.15 -1.20
C ASN A 443 0.73 -37.61 -1.69
N LYS A 444 1.72 -38.39 -1.23
CA LYS A 444 1.82 -39.83 -1.52
C LYS A 444 0.64 -40.59 -0.95
N GLU A 445 0.25 -40.34 0.30
CA GLU A 445 -0.90 -41.00 0.94
C GLU A 445 -2.19 -40.77 0.14
N ILE A 446 -2.52 -39.51 -0.17
CA ILE A 446 -3.74 -39.16 -0.91
C ILE A 446 -3.70 -39.74 -2.34
N ASN A 447 -2.60 -39.56 -3.08
CA ASN A 447 -2.50 -40.04 -4.47
C ASN A 447 -2.41 -41.57 -4.57
N SER A 448 -1.88 -42.25 -3.54
CA SER A 448 -1.88 -43.71 -3.50
C SER A 448 -3.29 -44.29 -3.45
N VAL A 449 -4.23 -43.60 -2.81
CA VAL A 449 -5.65 -43.99 -2.80
C VAL A 449 -6.26 -43.86 -4.18
N PHE A 450 -6.04 -42.75 -4.88
CA PHE A 450 -6.52 -42.57 -6.25
C PHE A 450 -5.91 -43.61 -7.20
N ALA A 451 -4.60 -43.85 -7.12
CA ALA A 451 -3.94 -44.87 -7.92
C ALA A 451 -4.51 -46.26 -7.64
N SER A 452 -4.67 -46.64 -6.38
CA SER A 452 -5.23 -47.95 -5.99
C SER A 452 -6.67 -48.12 -6.46
N LYS A 453 -7.50 -47.07 -6.37
CA LYS A 453 -8.87 -47.07 -6.91
C LYS A 453 -8.88 -47.17 -8.44
N LYS A 454 -7.91 -46.56 -9.13
CA LYS A 454 -7.80 -46.59 -10.60
C LYS A 454 -7.43 -47.97 -11.12
N PHE A 455 -6.56 -48.68 -10.39
CA PHE A 455 -6.11 -50.04 -10.73
C PHE A 455 -6.93 -51.16 -10.06
N GLY A 456 -8.00 -50.83 -9.34
CA GLY A 456 -8.89 -51.82 -8.70
C GLY A 456 -8.26 -52.58 -7.53
N ALA A 457 -7.17 -52.07 -6.94
CA ALA A 457 -6.42 -52.69 -5.85
C ALA A 457 -6.63 -51.98 -4.50
N PHE A 458 -7.70 -51.19 -4.37
CA PHE A 458 -7.95 -50.39 -3.16
C PHE A 458 -8.38 -51.26 -1.97
N THR A 459 -7.59 -51.20 -0.90
CA THR A 459 -7.96 -51.73 0.43
C THR A 459 -8.44 -50.58 1.32
N PRO A 460 -9.62 -50.70 1.95
CA PRO A 460 -10.13 -49.66 2.85
C PRO A 460 -9.19 -49.37 4.01
N SER A 461 -8.94 -48.10 4.28
CA SER A 461 -8.16 -47.67 5.45
C SER A 461 -9.02 -47.77 6.71
N THR A 462 -8.45 -48.32 7.78
CA THR A 462 -9.06 -48.41 9.12
C THR A 462 -8.60 -47.28 10.04
N THR A 463 -7.49 -46.60 9.72
CA THR A 463 -6.91 -45.52 10.54
C THR A 463 -7.49 -44.15 10.21
N CYS A 464 -7.86 -43.91 8.94
CA CYS A 464 -8.57 -42.73 8.51
C CYS A 464 -9.67 -43.17 7.53
N VAL A 465 -10.91 -43.22 8.03
CA VAL A 465 -12.05 -43.79 7.31
C VAL A 465 -12.44 -42.90 6.14
N GLU A 466 -12.23 -41.60 6.25
CA GLU A 466 -12.59 -40.58 5.26
C GLU A 466 -11.77 -40.70 3.96
N LEU A 467 -10.61 -41.39 3.98
CA LEU A 467 -9.88 -41.75 2.75
C LEU A 467 -10.68 -42.68 1.84
N ASN A 468 -11.57 -43.49 2.44
CA ASN A 468 -12.42 -44.41 1.70
C ASN A 468 -13.45 -43.67 0.85
N ASP A 469 -13.81 -42.43 1.21
CA ASP A 469 -14.85 -41.64 0.54
C ASP A 469 -14.36 -40.93 -0.74
N LEU A 470 -13.04 -40.89 -0.98
CA LEU A 470 -12.47 -40.22 -2.17
C LEU A 470 -12.96 -40.80 -3.50
N SER A 471 -13.52 -39.98 -4.38
CA SER A 471 -14.01 -40.40 -5.70
C SER A 471 -13.05 -40.04 -6.82
N LEU A 472 -12.73 -40.99 -7.70
CA LEU A 472 -11.89 -40.72 -8.88
C LEU A 472 -12.53 -39.74 -9.87
N LYS A 473 -13.86 -39.71 -9.96
CA LYS A 473 -14.57 -38.84 -10.91
C LYS A 473 -14.65 -37.41 -10.41
N GLU A 474 -14.88 -37.24 -9.10
CA GLU A 474 -15.14 -35.92 -8.52
C GLU A 474 -13.89 -35.29 -7.91
N ASP A 475 -13.02 -36.08 -7.27
CA ASP A 475 -11.96 -35.53 -6.41
C ASP A 475 -10.56 -35.63 -7.02
N ALA A 476 -10.34 -36.44 -8.06
CA ALA A 476 -9.02 -36.60 -8.66
C ALA A 476 -8.47 -35.33 -9.35
N ALA A 477 -9.36 -34.41 -9.74
CA ALA A 477 -9.00 -33.09 -10.25
C ALA A 477 -8.95 -32.00 -9.15
N LYS A 478 -9.45 -32.29 -7.95
CA LYS A 478 -9.41 -31.36 -6.82
C LYS A 478 -8.08 -31.46 -6.10
N GLY A 479 -7.74 -30.45 -5.33
CA GLY A 479 -6.51 -30.43 -4.53
C GLY A 479 -6.56 -29.41 -3.42
N CYS A 480 -5.45 -29.21 -2.74
CA CYS A 480 -5.36 -28.34 -1.59
C CYS A 480 -4.07 -27.51 -1.60
N CYS A 481 -4.24 -26.20 -1.40
CA CYS A 481 -3.16 -25.26 -1.06
C CYS A 481 -2.96 -25.29 0.47
N ILE A 482 -1.72 -25.18 0.93
CA ILE A 482 -1.37 -25.39 2.33
C ILE A 482 -0.24 -24.44 2.72
N SER A 483 -0.41 -23.77 3.85
CA SER A 483 0.65 -23.00 4.51
C SER A 483 0.82 -23.45 5.96
N VAL A 484 2.06 -23.74 6.35
CA VAL A 484 2.46 -24.25 7.67
C VAL A 484 3.48 -23.31 8.28
N LEU A 485 3.24 -22.91 9.52
CA LEU A 485 4.16 -22.17 10.37
C LEU A 485 4.46 -23.01 11.60
N TYR A 486 5.73 -23.35 11.78
CA TYR A 486 6.24 -24.01 12.97
C TYR A 486 7.19 -23.05 13.67
N ILE A 487 6.90 -22.72 14.92
CA ILE A 487 7.71 -21.82 15.73
C ILE A 487 8.37 -22.66 16.82
N LYS A 488 9.70 -22.63 16.87
CA LYS A 488 10.50 -23.35 17.87
C LYS A 488 11.56 -22.41 18.44
N ASN A 489 11.53 -22.20 19.76
CA ASN A 489 12.47 -21.32 20.46
C ASN A 489 12.55 -19.91 19.84
N GLY A 490 11.40 -19.34 19.46
CA GLY A 490 11.32 -18.03 18.81
C GLY A 490 11.62 -18.03 17.30
N ILE A 491 12.27 -19.06 16.75
CA ILE A 491 12.55 -19.15 15.31
C ILE A 491 11.30 -19.59 14.56
N VAL A 492 10.95 -18.86 13.50
CA VAL A 492 9.79 -19.12 12.64
C VAL A 492 10.23 -19.89 11.40
N TYR A 493 9.73 -21.12 11.25
CA TYR A 493 9.86 -21.95 10.06
C TYR A 493 8.55 -21.90 9.27
N SER A 494 8.56 -21.37 8.05
CA SER A 494 7.38 -21.29 7.19
C SER A 494 7.53 -22.18 5.96
N ALA A 495 6.50 -22.96 5.65
CA ALA A 495 6.41 -23.79 4.46
C ALA A 495 5.09 -23.55 3.72
N ASN A 496 5.15 -23.25 2.41
CA ASN A 496 3.98 -22.93 1.59
C ASN A 496 3.88 -23.76 0.30
N LEU A 497 2.65 -24.13 -0.06
CA LEU A 497 2.21 -24.66 -1.34
C LEU A 497 0.94 -23.95 -1.82
N GLY A 498 0.97 -23.43 -3.04
CA GLY A 498 -0.19 -22.81 -3.69
C GLY A 498 -0.22 -21.28 -3.60
N ASP A 499 -1.40 -20.73 -3.36
CA ASP A 499 -1.75 -19.31 -3.44
C ASP A 499 -2.13 -18.68 -2.09
N ILE A 500 -2.00 -19.43 -0.98
CA ILE A 500 -2.05 -18.86 0.36
C ILE A 500 -0.77 -18.06 0.59
N GLU A 501 -0.89 -16.82 1.03
CA GLU A 501 0.28 -15.97 1.29
C GLU A 501 0.39 -15.63 2.78
N VAL A 502 1.63 -15.67 3.25
CA VAL A 502 2.07 -15.33 4.61
C VAL A 502 3.03 -14.16 4.53
N ILE A 503 2.67 -13.09 5.23
CA ILE A 503 3.51 -11.91 5.40
C ILE A 503 3.82 -11.68 6.88
N LEU A 504 5.03 -11.23 7.16
CA LEU A 504 5.48 -10.75 8.46
C LEU A 504 5.50 -9.22 8.43
N SER A 505 4.92 -8.60 9.44
CA SER A 505 4.96 -7.16 9.66
C SER A 505 6.18 -6.77 10.50
N LYS A 506 7.06 -5.93 9.95
CA LYS A 506 8.26 -5.40 10.62
C LYS A 506 8.01 -4.08 11.35
N SER A 507 8.77 -3.82 12.40
CA SER A 507 8.64 -2.68 13.33
C SER A 507 8.47 -1.32 12.66
N ASN A 508 9.11 -1.10 11.51
CA ASN A 508 9.03 0.11 10.67
C ASN A 508 7.82 0.17 9.71
N ALA A 509 6.81 -0.67 9.90
CA ALA A 509 5.63 -0.86 9.03
C ALA A 509 5.92 -1.33 7.59
N ASP A 510 7.14 -1.82 7.36
CA ASP A 510 7.46 -2.63 6.19
C ASP A 510 6.99 -4.08 6.42
N TYR A 511 7.00 -4.89 5.36
CA TYR A 511 6.65 -6.31 5.45
C TYR A 511 7.68 -7.19 4.77
N LYS A 512 7.69 -8.46 5.17
CA LYS A 512 8.51 -9.51 4.56
C LYS A 512 7.65 -10.71 4.23
N PHE A 513 7.76 -11.22 3.03
CA PHE A 513 7.12 -12.48 2.66
C PHE A 513 7.82 -13.65 3.36
N LEU A 514 7.04 -14.46 4.08
CA LEU A 514 7.50 -15.76 4.60
C LEU A 514 7.13 -16.91 3.66
N SER A 515 6.31 -16.62 2.65
CA SER A 515 5.79 -17.57 1.68
C SER A 515 6.19 -17.19 0.26
N THR A 516 6.06 -18.12 -0.68
CA THR A 516 6.22 -17.86 -2.12
C THR A 516 4.91 -18.20 -2.82
N LYS A 517 4.42 -17.31 -3.69
CA LYS A 517 3.23 -17.56 -4.52
C LYS A 517 3.58 -18.50 -5.66
N HIS A 518 2.82 -19.58 -5.83
CA HIS A 518 3.08 -20.62 -6.83
C HIS A 518 2.18 -20.47 -8.07
N ASP A 519 2.28 -19.33 -8.75
CA ASP A 519 1.51 -19.00 -9.96
C ASP A 519 2.13 -19.68 -11.22
N PRO A 520 1.33 -20.36 -12.07
CA PRO A 520 1.80 -20.95 -13.33
C PRO A 520 2.49 -19.98 -14.30
N THR A 521 2.17 -18.69 -14.22
CA THR A 521 2.74 -17.64 -15.09
C THR A 521 4.15 -17.23 -14.71
N LEU A 522 4.61 -17.55 -13.48
CA LEU A 522 5.97 -17.25 -13.05
C LEU A 522 6.97 -18.05 -13.88
N ARG A 523 8.00 -17.37 -14.39
CA ARG A 523 8.99 -17.96 -15.31
C ARG A 523 9.53 -19.33 -14.86
N LYS A 524 9.92 -19.46 -13.59
CA LYS A 524 10.45 -20.72 -13.03
C LYS A 524 9.41 -21.86 -13.05
N GLU A 525 8.15 -21.55 -12.74
CA GLU A 525 7.07 -22.55 -12.76
C GLU A 525 6.64 -22.87 -14.20
N PHE A 526 6.55 -21.86 -15.06
CA PHE A 526 6.23 -22.01 -16.47
C PHE A 526 7.22 -22.95 -17.19
N GLU A 527 8.53 -22.75 -16.99
CA GLU A 527 9.58 -23.61 -17.55
C GLU A 527 9.44 -25.06 -17.05
N ARG A 528 9.16 -25.25 -15.74
CA ARG A 528 8.92 -26.58 -15.15
C ARG A 528 7.69 -27.27 -15.73
N ILE A 529 6.58 -26.54 -15.88
CA ILE A 529 5.32 -27.05 -16.45
C ILE A 529 5.52 -27.44 -17.90
N ARG A 530 6.22 -26.62 -18.70
CA ARG A 530 6.52 -26.94 -20.10
C ARG A 530 7.43 -28.15 -20.22
N ALA A 531 8.43 -28.28 -19.34
CA ALA A 531 9.34 -29.43 -19.34
C ALA A 531 8.62 -30.76 -19.01
N SER A 532 7.53 -30.71 -18.24
CA SER A 532 6.72 -31.89 -17.93
C SER A 532 5.64 -32.21 -18.97
N GLY A 533 5.51 -31.38 -20.02
CA GLY A 533 4.52 -31.54 -21.09
C GLY A 533 3.21 -30.77 -20.88
N GLY A 534 3.08 -30.03 -19.77
CA GLY A 534 1.92 -29.19 -19.49
C GLY A 534 1.96 -27.87 -20.25
N TYR A 535 0.86 -27.11 -20.18
CA TYR A 535 0.74 -25.84 -20.85
C TYR A 535 -0.02 -24.81 -19.99
N VAL A 536 0.31 -23.54 -20.17
CA VAL A 536 -0.34 -22.43 -19.47
C VAL A 536 -1.07 -21.59 -20.50
N TYR A 537 -2.38 -21.38 -20.29
CA TYR A 537 -3.21 -20.56 -21.16
C TYR A 537 -2.94 -19.06 -20.95
N GLY A 538 -3.46 -18.23 -21.86
CA GLY A 538 -3.29 -16.78 -21.80
C GLY A 538 -3.88 -16.12 -20.55
N ASP A 539 -4.80 -16.81 -19.86
CA ASP A 539 -5.38 -16.40 -18.57
C ASP A 539 -4.56 -16.86 -17.35
N GLY A 540 -3.45 -17.55 -17.56
CA GLY A 540 -2.57 -18.08 -16.51
C GLY A 540 -3.01 -19.43 -15.94
N ALA A 541 -4.05 -20.08 -16.47
CA ALA A 541 -4.46 -21.41 -16.01
C ALA A 541 -3.54 -22.52 -16.53
N LEU A 542 -3.12 -23.42 -15.63
CA LEU A 542 -2.45 -24.67 -15.94
C LEU A 542 -3.45 -25.65 -16.58
N ASP A 543 -3.11 -26.13 -17.77
CA ASP A 543 -3.91 -27.02 -18.61
C ASP A 543 -5.36 -26.54 -18.85
N GLY A 544 -5.65 -25.25 -18.59
CA GLY A 544 -6.92 -24.58 -18.84
C GLY A 544 -7.84 -24.50 -17.63
N ASP A 545 -7.53 -25.23 -16.57
CA ASP A 545 -8.46 -25.43 -15.45
C ASP A 545 -7.90 -24.99 -14.08
N LEU A 546 -6.57 -24.96 -13.90
CA LEU A 546 -5.95 -24.81 -12.57
C LEU A 546 -5.07 -23.57 -12.45
N HIS A 547 -5.45 -22.60 -11.62
CA HIS A 547 -4.66 -21.36 -11.39
C HIS A 547 -3.52 -21.50 -10.37
N VAL A 548 -3.13 -22.73 -10.01
CA VAL A 548 -2.02 -23.02 -9.10
C VAL A 548 -1.09 -24.06 -9.70
N SER A 549 0.22 -23.84 -9.57
CA SER A 549 1.23 -24.76 -10.11
C SER A 549 1.66 -25.85 -9.13
N ARG A 550 1.41 -25.65 -7.83
CA ARG A 550 1.80 -26.53 -6.74
C ARG A 550 0.68 -26.74 -5.73
N GLY A 551 0.61 -27.93 -5.15
CA GLY A 551 -0.37 -28.30 -4.11
C GLY A 551 -0.43 -29.80 -3.87
N VAL A 552 -1.38 -30.22 -3.05
CA VAL A 552 -1.57 -31.62 -2.63
C VAL A 552 -2.86 -32.19 -3.21
N GLY A 553 -2.81 -33.43 -3.71
CA GLY A 553 -3.99 -34.19 -4.12
C GLY A 553 -4.43 -34.04 -5.58
N PHE A 554 -3.82 -33.13 -6.36
CA PHE A 554 -4.10 -32.87 -7.78
C PHE A 554 -3.71 -34.03 -8.72
N TYR A 555 -4.27 -35.22 -8.50
CA TYR A 555 -3.88 -36.48 -9.14
C TYR A 555 -3.92 -36.42 -10.68
N ASN A 556 -4.96 -35.82 -11.24
CA ASN A 556 -5.12 -35.70 -12.70
C ASN A 556 -4.10 -34.77 -13.37
N TYR A 557 -3.46 -33.88 -12.60
CA TYR A 557 -2.50 -32.91 -13.11
C TYR A 557 -1.04 -33.31 -12.84
N VAL A 558 -0.78 -34.49 -12.25
CA VAL A 558 0.58 -35.02 -12.10
C VAL A 558 1.07 -35.52 -13.47
N PRO A 559 2.27 -35.12 -13.96
CA PRO A 559 3.38 -34.48 -13.24
C PRO A 559 3.49 -32.96 -13.39
N HIS A 560 2.51 -32.29 -14.00
CA HIS A 560 2.52 -30.85 -14.20
C HIS A 560 2.41 -30.09 -12.86
N THR A 561 1.65 -30.62 -11.91
CA THR A 561 1.63 -30.13 -10.52
C THR A 561 2.70 -30.78 -9.64
N HIS A 562 3.18 -30.04 -8.65
CA HIS A 562 4.22 -30.49 -7.72
C HIS A 562 3.86 -30.21 -6.26
N SER A 563 4.31 -31.07 -5.34
CA SER A 563 4.01 -30.96 -3.90
C SER A 563 5.23 -30.65 -3.03
N GLY A 564 6.35 -30.21 -3.63
CA GLY A 564 7.52 -29.73 -2.89
C GLY A 564 7.32 -28.27 -2.43
N PRO A 565 7.29 -27.99 -1.11
CA PRO A 565 6.99 -26.65 -0.59
C PRO A 565 8.17 -25.69 -0.74
N SER A 566 7.87 -24.40 -0.85
CA SER A 566 8.84 -23.35 -0.55
C SER A 566 8.99 -23.25 0.96
N VAL A 567 10.21 -23.35 1.48
CA VAL A 567 10.48 -23.25 2.93
C VAL A 567 11.36 -22.05 3.20
N SER A 568 10.99 -21.23 4.17
CA SER A 568 11.74 -20.08 4.66
C SER A 568 11.96 -20.19 6.17
N VAL A 569 13.09 -19.68 6.65
CA VAL A 569 13.43 -19.62 8.08
C VAL A 569 13.67 -18.16 8.43
N TYR A 570 13.05 -17.72 9.51
CA TYR A 570 13.16 -16.35 9.99
C TYR A 570 13.37 -16.33 11.49
N ASN A 571 14.33 -15.51 11.94
CA ASN A 571 14.54 -15.22 13.35
C ASN A 571 13.97 -13.82 13.62
N PRO A 572 12.83 -13.69 14.34
CA PRO A 572 12.25 -12.40 14.64
C PRO A 572 13.14 -11.60 15.59
N ALA A 573 13.47 -10.37 15.18
CA ALA A 573 14.04 -9.35 16.07
C ALA A 573 13.00 -8.93 17.12
N GLY A 574 13.42 -8.49 18.32
CA GLY A 574 12.54 -8.23 19.48
C GLY A 574 11.40 -7.21 19.26
N ALA A 575 11.36 -6.52 18.12
CA ALA A 575 10.35 -5.53 17.75
C ALA A 575 9.33 -6.01 16.67
N ASP A 576 9.53 -7.20 16.06
CA ASP A 576 8.74 -7.70 14.93
C ASP A 576 7.80 -8.83 15.36
N ALA A 577 6.51 -8.52 15.43
CA ALA A 577 5.60 -9.30 16.28
C ALA A 577 4.22 -9.57 15.66
N ILE A 578 4.02 -9.48 14.35
CA ILE A 578 2.74 -9.86 13.72
C ILE A 578 2.94 -10.60 12.40
N ILE A 579 2.38 -11.81 12.30
CA ILE A 579 2.31 -12.60 11.07
C ILE A 579 0.86 -12.62 10.59
N ILE A 580 0.64 -12.31 9.31
CA ILE A 580 -0.67 -12.32 8.67
C ILE A 580 -0.66 -13.42 7.60
N ILE A 581 -1.64 -14.31 7.68
CA ILE A 581 -1.90 -15.36 6.69
C ILE A 581 -3.25 -15.06 6.05
N GLY A 582 -3.27 -14.88 4.74
CA GLY A 582 -4.48 -14.58 4.00
C GLY A 582 -4.73 -15.58 2.89
N SER A 583 -6.00 -15.91 2.67
CA SER A 583 -6.45 -16.55 1.43
C SER A 583 -6.17 -15.65 0.22
N LYS A 584 -6.01 -16.22 -0.98
CA LYS A 584 -5.86 -15.46 -2.24
C LYS A 584 -6.86 -14.31 -2.38
N VAL A 585 -8.14 -14.56 -2.07
CA VAL A 585 -9.21 -13.55 -2.16
C VAL A 585 -8.94 -12.34 -1.27
N LEU A 586 -8.28 -12.49 -0.11
CA LEU A 586 -7.90 -11.34 0.72
C LEU A 586 -6.98 -10.40 -0.06
N TRP A 587 -5.92 -10.96 -0.65
CA TRP A 587 -4.85 -10.23 -1.32
C TRP A 587 -5.25 -9.68 -2.69
N ASP A 588 -6.29 -10.24 -3.31
CA ASP A 588 -6.88 -9.67 -4.53
C ASP A 588 -7.55 -8.30 -4.27
N TYR A 589 -8.05 -8.06 -3.06
CA TYR A 589 -8.77 -6.83 -2.68
C TYR A 589 -8.00 -5.91 -1.72
N VAL A 590 -7.20 -6.45 -0.82
CA VAL A 590 -6.46 -5.69 0.21
C VAL A 590 -4.97 -5.67 -0.13
N THR A 591 -4.38 -4.47 -0.16
CA THR A 591 -2.93 -4.31 -0.37
C THR A 591 -2.14 -4.73 0.87
N TYR A 592 -0.91 -5.21 0.68
CA TYR A 592 -0.05 -5.67 1.78
C TYR A 592 0.23 -4.53 2.78
N ASP A 593 0.48 -3.31 2.31
CA ASP A 593 0.68 -2.13 3.18
C ASP A 593 -0.54 -1.86 4.05
N LEU A 594 -1.74 -1.86 3.45
CA LEU A 594 -2.98 -1.67 4.20
C LEU A 594 -3.17 -2.78 5.23
N ALA A 595 -2.86 -4.03 4.87
CA ALA A 595 -3.00 -5.14 5.80
C ALA A 595 -2.05 -5.01 7.01
N VAL A 596 -0.81 -4.58 6.75
CA VAL A 596 0.21 -4.33 7.79
C VAL A 596 -0.22 -3.20 8.71
N ASP A 597 -0.72 -2.09 8.16
CA ASP A 597 -1.16 -0.93 8.91
C ASP A 597 -2.37 -1.28 9.80
N LEU A 598 -3.37 -1.99 9.25
CA LEU A 598 -4.55 -2.43 10.00
C LEU A 598 -4.18 -3.43 11.12
N ALA A 599 -3.29 -4.38 10.85
CA ALA A 599 -2.87 -5.35 11.86
C ALA A 599 -2.04 -4.70 12.98
N ARG A 600 -1.22 -3.69 12.65
CA ARG A 600 -0.45 -2.93 13.65
C ARG A 600 -1.34 -2.04 14.52
N GLN A 601 -2.40 -1.47 13.95
CA GLN A 601 -3.37 -0.68 14.70
C GLN A 601 -4.01 -1.52 15.82
N GLU A 602 -4.28 -2.79 15.55
CA GLU A 602 -4.90 -3.74 16.49
C GLU A 602 -3.87 -4.76 17.04
N LYS A 603 -2.62 -4.34 17.26
CA LYS A 603 -1.51 -5.24 17.68
C LYS A 603 -1.76 -6.02 18.97
N ASP A 604 -2.61 -5.48 19.84
CA ASP A 604 -2.91 -6.03 21.16
C ASP A 604 -4.10 -7.02 21.13
N ASP A 605 -4.88 -7.04 20.03
CA ASP A 605 -5.98 -7.97 19.84
C ASP A 605 -5.96 -8.55 18.41
N PRO A 606 -5.26 -9.69 18.20
CA PRO A 606 -5.14 -10.29 16.88
C PRO A 606 -6.50 -10.77 16.33
N MET A 607 -7.51 -10.99 17.19
CA MET A 607 -8.85 -11.35 16.75
C MET A 607 -9.50 -10.19 16.00
N ILE A 608 -9.49 -9.00 16.60
CA ILE A 608 -10.02 -7.78 15.98
C ILE A 608 -9.24 -7.46 14.70
N ALA A 609 -7.91 -7.62 14.71
CA ALA A 609 -7.08 -7.46 13.52
C ALA A 609 -7.55 -8.37 12.36
N ALA A 610 -7.79 -9.66 12.62
CA ALA A 610 -8.25 -10.62 11.62
C ALA A 610 -9.65 -10.27 11.09
N GLU A 611 -10.58 -9.89 11.98
CA GLU A 611 -11.94 -9.45 11.60
C GLU A 611 -11.90 -8.20 10.72
N LYS A 612 -11.08 -7.22 11.09
CA LYS A 612 -10.91 -5.97 10.33
C LYS A 612 -10.38 -6.24 8.93
N LEU A 613 -9.32 -7.03 8.79
CA LEU A 613 -8.77 -7.39 7.48
C LEU A 613 -9.80 -8.06 6.58
N ARG A 614 -10.58 -9.01 7.12
CA ARG A 614 -11.66 -9.68 6.39
C ARG A 614 -12.74 -8.69 5.95
N ASP A 615 -13.20 -7.84 6.87
CA ASP A 615 -14.31 -6.94 6.59
C ASP A 615 -13.92 -5.88 5.56
N HIS A 616 -12.68 -5.37 5.60
CA HIS A 616 -12.15 -4.49 4.55
C HIS A 616 -12.18 -5.15 3.16
N ALA A 617 -11.82 -6.44 3.05
CA ALA A 617 -11.94 -7.15 1.78
C ALA A 617 -13.40 -7.21 1.29
N ILE A 618 -14.36 -7.46 2.18
CA ILE A 618 -15.80 -7.45 1.86
C ILE A 618 -16.24 -6.06 1.37
N CYS A 619 -15.78 -5.00 2.04
CA CYS A 619 -16.10 -3.60 1.68
C CYS A 619 -15.57 -3.23 0.28
N TYR A 620 -14.44 -3.80 -0.12
CA TYR A 620 -13.86 -3.61 -1.47
C TYR A 620 -14.47 -4.55 -2.52
N GLY A 621 -15.48 -5.35 -2.15
CA GLY A 621 -16.26 -6.15 -3.08
C GLY A 621 -15.99 -7.66 -3.04
N ALA A 622 -15.23 -8.17 -2.07
CA ALA A 622 -15.01 -9.60 -1.93
C ALA A 622 -16.33 -10.32 -1.57
N THR A 623 -16.88 -11.08 -2.53
CA THR A 623 -18.08 -11.92 -2.34
C THR A 623 -17.76 -13.40 -2.16
N GLU A 624 -16.51 -13.79 -2.43
CA GLU A 624 -16.04 -15.16 -2.29
C GLU A 624 -15.66 -15.49 -0.84
N ARG A 625 -15.13 -16.70 -0.62
CA ARG A 625 -14.66 -17.11 0.70
C ARG A 625 -13.39 -16.32 1.04
N VAL A 626 -13.41 -15.63 2.17
CA VAL A 626 -12.23 -14.91 2.71
C VAL A 626 -11.87 -15.55 4.03
N SER A 627 -10.60 -15.85 4.24
CA SER A 627 -10.10 -16.25 5.55
C SER A 627 -8.79 -15.55 5.85
N VAL A 628 -8.70 -15.03 7.06
CA VAL A 628 -7.55 -14.29 7.57
C VAL A 628 -7.16 -14.85 8.93
N THR A 629 -5.88 -15.15 9.10
CA THR A 629 -5.29 -15.54 10.37
C THR A 629 -4.18 -14.56 10.73
N VAL A 630 -4.23 -14.00 11.94
CA VAL A 630 -3.24 -13.09 12.47
C VAL A 630 -2.62 -13.73 13.72
N LEU A 631 -1.30 -13.81 13.75
CA LEU A 631 -0.52 -14.23 14.90
C LEU A 631 0.25 -13.02 15.45
N SER A 632 0.20 -12.80 16.75
CA SER A 632 1.09 -11.87 17.42
C SER A 632 2.15 -12.61 18.25
N LEU A 633 3.42 -12.28 18.08
CA LEU A 633 4.55 -12.93 18.75
C LEU A 633 5.06 -12.04 19.90
N GLY A 634 5.07 -12.53 21.14
CA GLY A 634 5.65 -11.83 22.30
C GLY A 634 4.76 -11.83 23.56
N ASP A 635 5.34 -11.43 24.70
CA ASP A 635 4.72 -11.48 26.04
C ASP A 635 3.55 -10.47 26.18
N GLN A 636 2.35 -10.91 25.77
CA GLN A 636 1.11 -10.12 25.75
C GLN A 636 0.58 -9.82 27.17
N LYS A 637 0.86 -10.68 28.16
CA LYS A 637 0.36 -10.54 29.54
C LYS A 637 0.97 -9.36 30.29
N LYS A 638 2.26 -9.05 30.09
CA LYS A 638 2.92 -7.90 30.74
C LYS A 638 2.48 -6.53 30.21
N LYS A 639 2.10 -6.43 28.93
CA LYS A 639 1.72 -5.16 28.29
C LYS A 639 0.40 -4.59 28.79
N ARG A 640 -0.61 -5.43 29.01
CA ARG A 640 -1.96 -4.98 29.39
C ARG A 640 -2.07 -4.49 30.85
N GLN A 641 -1.27 -5.04 31.77
CA GLN A 641 -1.17 -4.53 33.14
C GLN A 641 -0.43 -3.18 33.21
N ARG A 642 0.49 -2.91 32.27
CA ARG A 642 1.29 -1.68 32.24
C ARG A 642 0.59 -0.51 31.55
N MET A 643 -0.32 -0.76 30.59
CA MET A 643 -1.06 0.32 29.90
C MET A 643 -2.05 1.09 30.78
N ALA A 644 -2.46 0.56 31.93
CA ALA A 644 -3.20 1.34 32.93
C ALA A 644 -2.35 2.45 33.57
N SER A 645 -1.02 2.41 33.44
CA SER A 645 -0.09 3.36 34.07
C SER A 645 0.83 4.13 33.12
N THR A 646 0.76 3.90 31.80
CA THR A 646 1.81 4.40 30.86
C THR A 646 1.66 5.88 30.46
N TYR A 647 0.56 6.56 30.78
CA TYR A 647 0.38 8.00 30.48
C TYR A 647 0.14 8.87 31.72
N MET A 648 0.70 8.48 32.86
CA MET A 648 0.50 9.21 34.12
C MET A 648 1.48 10.37 34.37
N ASN A 649 2.40 10.71 33.46
CA ASN A 649 3.48 11.66 33.80
C ASN A 649 3.83 12.69 32.71
N LEU A 650 2.88 13.56 32.38
CA LEU A 650 3.16 14.97 32.05
C LEU A 650 2.41 15.97 32.96
N GLY A 651 2.06 15.56 34.19
CA GLY A 651 1.60 16.48 35.22
C GLY A 651 0.19 17.07 35.02
N ARG A 652 -0.75 16.29 34.47
CA ARG A 652 -2.18 16.63 34.51
C ARG A 652 -3.01 15.39 34.81
N GLU A 653 -3.78 15.44 35.89
CA GLU A 653 -4.86 14.47 36.15
C GLU A 653 -5.85 14.56 34.98
N VAL A 654 -5.93 13.50 34.18
CA VAL A 654 -7.00 13.29 33.21
C VAL A 654 -7.79 12.09 33.68
N GLU A 655 -9.06 12.33 34.03
CA GLU A 655 -10.01 11.34 34.48
C GLU A 655 -10.05 10.13 33.53
N LEU A 656 -9.79 8.96 34.10
CA LEU A 656 -9.81 7.65 33.46
C LEU A 656 -11.23 7.30 32.99
N TYR A 657 -11.49 7.50 31.70
CA TYR A 657 -12.34 6.61 30.94
C TYR A 657 -11.53 6.03 29.78
N THR A 658 -11.32 4.71 29.83
CA THR A 658 -10.98 3.85 28.70
C THR A 658 -12.15 3.80 27.71
N GLY A 659 -12.48 4.95 27.12
CA GLY A 659 -13.12 5.01 25.82
C GLY A 659 -12.02 5.37 24.83
N LYS A 660 -12.04 4.75 23.64
CA LYS A 660 -11.55 5.43 22.43
C LYS A 660 -11.88 6.92 22.63
N LYS A 661 -10.87 7.79 22.83
CA LYS A 661 -11.11 9.23 22.79
C LYS A 661 -11.93 9.40 21.52
N ARG A 662 -13.14 9.97 21.65
CA ARG A 662 -13.92 10.43 20.50
C ARG A 662 -12.89 11.02 19.56
N ARG A 663 -12.77 10.49 18.32
CA ARG A 663 -11.99 11.08 17.24
C ARG A 663 -12.04 12.58 17.45
N ASP A 664 -10.97 13.15 17.99
CA ASP A 664 -11.03 14.54 18.41
C ASP A 664 -11.37 15.30 17.12
N ARG A 665 -12.31 16.23 17.21
CA ARG A 665 -12.80 17.00 16.05
C ARG A 665 -11.72 18.00 15.58
N GLY A 666 -10.46 17.59 15.61
CA GLY A 666 -9.33 18.23 14.97
C GLY A 666 -9.30 17.80 13.50
N ILE A 667 -9.06 18.81 12.67
CA ILE A 667 -8.90 18.80 11.20
C ILE A 667 -8.75 17.38 10.62
N PRO A 668 -9.72 16.89 9.84
CA PRO A 668 -9.60 15.59 9.20
C PRO A 668 -8.30 15.58 8.39
N SER A 669 -7.44 14.60 8.65
CA SER A 669 -6.30 14.34 7.78
C SER A 669 -6.86 14.18 6.37
N GLY A 670 -6.50 15.06 5.44
CA GLY A 670 -7.00 15.05 4.05
C GLY A 670 -6.54 13.84 3.23
N ASP A 671 -6.05 12.79 3.89
CA ASP A 671 -5.51 11.56 3.32
C ASP A 671 -6.00 10.35 4.14
N THR A 672 -6.75 9.47 3.49
CA THR A 672 -7.31 8.24 4.06
C THR A 672 -6.22 7.28 4.55
N ALA A 673 -5.03 7.28 3.92
CA ALA A 673 -3.92 6.41 4.34
C ALA A 673 -3.39 6.80 5.73
N LEU A 674 -3.30 8.10 6.00
CA LEU A 674 -2.82 8.63 7.28
C LEU A 674 -3.84 8.45 8.41
N ARG A 675 -5.14 8.53 8.10
CA ARG A 675 -6.22 8.31 9.09
C ARG A 675 -6.15 6.94 9.77
N ARG A 676 -5.59 5.95 9.09
CA ARG A 676 -5.55 4.55 9.57
C ARG A 676 -4.38 4.27 10.50
N LEU A 677 -3.36 5.12 10.48
CA LEU A 677 -2.23 5.05 11.41
C LEU A 677 -2.64 5.63 12.76
N ASN A 678 -1.83 5.38 13.79
CA ASN A 678 -2.10 5.90 15.13
C ASN A 678 -2.18 7.44 15.13
N GLU A 679 -2.93 7.98 16.10
CA GLU A 679 -3.04 9.43 16.31
C GLU A 679 -1.67 10.09 16.47
N GLU A 680 -1.60 11.39 16.18
CA GLU A 680 -0.35 12.13 16.24
C GLU A 680 0.09 12.17 17.69
N ILE A 681 1.39 11.99 17.93
CA ILE A 681 1.89 12.15 19.29
C ILE A 681 1.64 13.59 19.71
N GLU A 682 1.21 13.79 20.96
CA GLU A 682 1.08 15.13 21.51
C GLU A 682 2.41 15.88 21.37
N PRO A 683 2.39 17.18 21.02
CA PRO A 683 3.60 17.92 20.72
C PRO A 683 4.60 17.84 21.88
N PRO A 684 5.85 17.39 21.65
CA PRO A 684 6.84 17.26 22.71
C PRO A 684 7.19 18.62 23.31
N ILE A 685 7.40 18.68 24.62
CA ILE A 685 7.76 19.90 25.36
C ILE A 685 9.05 19.63 26.14
N GLY A 686 9.89 20.66 26.31
CA GLY A 686 11.13 20.57 27.09
C GLY A 686 12.34 20.36 26.18
N LYS A 687 13.20 19.38 26.50
CA LYS A 687 14.27 18.96 25.60
C LYS A 687 13.71 18.01 24.54
N LEU A 688 13.98 18.31 23.28
CA LEU A 688 13.47 17.54 22.14
C LEU A 688 14.45 17.61 20.97
N ALA A 689 14.27 16.71 20.00
CA ALA A 689 15.01 16.74 18.74
C ALA A 689 14.15 17.42 17.66
N LEU A 690 14.72 18.43 16.99
CA LEU A 690 14.13 19.04 15.79
C LEU A 690 14.82 18.52 14.55
N VAL A 691 14.03 18.12 13.55
CA VAL A 691 14.52 17.72 12.24
C VAL A 691 13.94 18.63 11.16
N PHE A 692 14.84 19.18 10.34
CA PHE A 692 14.50 19.89 9.11
C PHE A 692 14.83 19.02 7.92
N THR A 693 14.00 19.08 6.89
CA THR A 693 14.20 18.34 5.64
C THR A 693 13.89 19.21 4.45
N ASP A 694 14.55 18.95 3.33
CA ASP A 694 14.32 19.66 2.06
C ASP A 694 14.70 18.77 0.86
N ILE A 695 14.03 18.97 -0.28
CA ILE A 695 14.31 18.23 -1.51
C ILE A 695 15.38 18.95 -2.32
N LYS A 696 16.46 18.25 -2.67
CA LYS A 696 17.52 18.81 -3.50
C LYS A 696 17.00 19.18 -4.89
N ASN A 697 17.31 20.39 -5.34
CA ASN A 697 17.03 20.91 -6.68
C ASN A 697 15.54 20.80 -7.09
N SER A 698 14.63 20.89 -6.13
CA SER A 698 13.18 20.77 -6.38
C SER A 698 12.63 21.81 -7.34
N THR A 699 13.11 23.06 -7.29
CA THR A 699 12.69 24.14 -8.20
C THR A 699 12.93 23.76 -9.66
N LEU A 700 14.08 23.17 -9.97
CA LEU A 700 14.41 22.71 -11.32
C LEU A 700 13.47 21.59 -11.79
N LEU A 701 13.14 20.65 -10.89
CA LEU A 701 12.21 19.55 -11.17
C LEU A 701 10.79 20.07 -11.40
N TRP A 702 10.38 21.08 -10.65
CA TRP A 702 9.08 21.75 -10.82
C TRP A 702 8.94 22.46 -12.16
N ASP A 703 9.99 23.15 -12.60
CA ASP A 703 9.99 23.87 -13.87
C ASP A 703 10.04 22.92 -15.07
N THR A 704 10.76 21.81 -14.96
CA THR A 704 10.97 20.86 -16.07
C THR A 704 9.86 19.82 -16.19
N TYR A 705 9.39 19.28 -15.06
CA TYR A 705 8.40 18.19 -15.01
C TYR A 705 7.27 18.46 -14.00
N PRO A 706 6.47 19.52 -14.19
CA PRO A 706 5.48 19.95 -13.20
C PRO A 706 4.42 18.89 -12.89
N VAL A 707 4.05 18.05 -13.87
CA VAL A 707 3.04 16.99 -13.69
C VAL A 707 3.59 15.82 -12.88
N ALA A 708 4.78 15.32 -13.25
CA ALA A 708 5.44 14.23 -12.52
C ALA A 708 5.82 14.65 -11.09
N MET A 709 6.30 15.88 -10.92
CA MET A 709 6.68 16.42 -9.61
C MET A 709 5.48 16.55 -8.65
N ARG A 710 4.27 16.89 -9.14
CA ARG A 710 3.05 16.87 -8.31
C ARG A 710 2.75 15.47 -7.74
N SER A 711 2.95 14.43 -8.54
CA SER A 711 2.74 13.05 -8.09
C SER A 711 3.82 12.63 -7.11
N ALA A 712 5.08 12.93 -7.42
CA ALA A 712 6.22 12.58 -6.59
C ALA A 712 6.21 13.29 -5.23
N ILE A 713 5.86 14.57 -5.16
CA ILE A 713 5.72 15.26 -3.86
C ILE A 713 4.59 14.68 -3.02
N LYS A 714 3.51 14.19 -3.63
CA LYS A 714 2.47 13.48 -2.88
C LYS A 714 3.00 12.18 -2.28
N LEU A 715 3.69 11.36 -3.09
CA LEU A 715 4.33 10.13 -2.61
C LEU A 715 5.32 10.42 -1.47
N HIS A 716 6.18 11.43 -1.67
CA HIS A 716 7.11 11.92 -0.65
C HIS A 716 6.38 12.33 0.63
N ASN A 717 5.38 13.21 0.56
CA ASN A 717 4.66 13.71 1.72
C ASN A 717 3.90 12.60 2.47
N THR A 718 3.24 11.70 1.75
CA THR A 718 2.52 10.57 2.35
C THR A 718 3.50 9.62 3.04
N MET A 719 4.66 9.34 2.42
CA MET A 719 5.70 8.50 3.02
C MET A 719 6.32 9.14 4.27
N MET A 720 6.69 10.44 4.21
CA MET A 720 7.25 11.19 5.34
C MET A 720 6.31 11.17 6.54
N ARG A 721 5.02 11.47 6.33
CA ARG A 721 3.98 11.43 7.37
C ARG A 721 3.73 10.03 7.88
N ARG A 722 3.72 9.01 7.00
CA ARG A 722 3.58 7.60 7.40
C ARG A 722 4.71 7.22 8.37
N GLN A 723 5.96 7.49 8.02
CA GLN A 723 7.10 7.23 8.91
C GLN A 723 7.05 8.04 10.20
N LEU A 724 6.60 9.29 10.14
CA LEU A 724 6.47 10.14 11.32
C LEU A 724 5.51 9.53 12.34
N ARG A 725 4.37 8.98 11.89
CA ARG A 725 3.40 8.29 12.76
C ARG A 725 3.91 6.96 13.31
N ILE A 726 4.73 6.25 12.55
CA ILE A 726 5.28 4.94 12.96
C ILE A 726 6.30 5.11 14.08
N VAL A 727 7.23 6.07 13.93
CA VAL A 727 8.29 6.31 14.90
C VAL A 727 7.79 7.10 16.11
N GLY A 728 6.80 7.97 15.91
CA GLY A 728 6.24 8.80 16.98
C GLY A 728 6.80 10.22 17.03
N GLY A 729 6.83 10.88 15.87
CA GLY A 729 7.13 12.31 15.77
C GLY A 729 5.87 13.17 15.61
N TYR A 730 6.06 14.47 15.74
CA TYR A 730 5.04 15.50 15.58
C TYR A 730 5.36 16.40 14.40
N GLU A 731 4.40 16.64 13.50
CA GLU A 731 4.55 17.53 12.35
C GLU A 731 4.26 18.96 12.78
N VAL A 732 5.32 19.77 12.90
CA VAL A 732 5.20 21.19 13.25
C VAL A 732 4.62 21.95 12.06
N LYS A 733 5.32 21.88 10.93
CA LYS A 733 4.99 22.63 9.71
C LYS A 733 5.50 21.92 8.47
N THR A 734 4.75 22.03 7.39
CA THR A 734 5.16 21.65 6.05
C THR A 734 5.07 22.87 5.14
N GLU A 735 6.17 23.23 4.49
CA GLU A 735 6.23 24.31 3.50
C GLU A 735 6.68 23.73 2.15
N GLY A 736 5.71 23.41 1.29
CA GLY A 736 5.97 22.80 -0.02
C GLY A 736 6.57 21.40 0.08
N ASP A 737 7.86 21.32 -0.19
CA ASP A 737 8.74 20.14 -0.20
C ASP A 737 9.62 20.01 1.05
N SER A 738 9.49 20.95 2.00
CA SER A 738 10.23 20.93 3.27
C SER A 738 9.34 20.56 4.46
N PHE A 739 9.86 19.71 5.35
CA PHE A 739 9.22 19.37 6.62
C PHE A 739 10.03 19.90 7.79
N MET A 740 9.31 20.46 8.77
CA MET A 740 9.79 20.68 10.13
C MET A 740 9.04 19.72 11.07
N VAL A 741 9.79 18.80 11.69
CA VAL A 741 9.24 17.78 12.59
C VAL A 741 10.00 17.76 13.91
N SER A 742 9.32 17.33 14.98
CA SER A 742 9.88 17.25 16.33
C SER A 742 9.68 15.87 16.94
N PHE A 743 10.67 15.42 17.71
CA PHE A 743 10.69 14.12 18.38
C PHE A 743 11.02 14.23 19.87
N PRO A 744 10.42 13.38 20.73
CA PRO A 744 10.66 13.40 22.17
C PRO A 744 12.07 12.89 22.56
N THR A 745 12.69 12.04 21.74
CA THR A 745 14.01 11.44 22.00
C THR A 745 14.95 11.65 20.81
N PRO A 746 16.29 11.67 21.02
CA PRO A 746 17.23 11.74 19.91
C PRO A 746 17.27 10.44 19.10
N THR A 747 17.03 9.28 19.74
CA THR A 747 16.95 7.96 19.11
C THR A 747 15.81 7.88 18.09
N SER A 748 14.62 8.35 18.44
CA SER A 748 13.48 8.40 17.52
C SER A 748 13.74 9.31 16.32
N ALA A 749 14.34 10.48 16.51
CA ALA A 749 14.70 11.37 15.41
C ALA A 749 15.67 10.72 14.40
N LEU A 750 16.72 10.04 14.89
CA LEU A 750 17.68 9.36 14.03
C LEU A 750 17.05 8.17 13.31
N LEU A 751 16.27 7.35 14.03
CA LEU A 751 15.57 6.21 13.46
C LEU A 751 14.61 6.63 12.36
N TRP A 752 13.88 7.73 12.55
CA TRP A 752 13.01 8.30 11.51
C TRP A 752 13.79 8.70 10.26
N CYS A 753 14.91 9.41 10.42
CA CYS A 753 15.75 9.80 9.29
C CYS A 753 16.29 8.59 8.52
N PHE A 754 16.75 7.54 9.22
CA PHE A 754 17.22 6.31 8.60
C PHE A 754 16.10 5.57 7.85
N ASN A 755 14.92 5.46 8.45
CA ASN A 755 13.77 4.82 7.81
C ASN A 755 13.35 5.56 6.54
N VAL A 756 13.25 6.89 6.60
CA VAL A 756 12.91 7.74 5.44
C VAL A 756 13.94 7.56 4.32
N GLN A 757 15.24 7.64 4.61
CA GLN A 757 16.29 7.50 3.59
C GLN A 757 16.28 6.13 2.91
N ASN A 758 15.99 5.06 3.65
CA ASN A 758 15.86 3.72 3.08
C ASN A 758 14.56 3.59 2.26
N GLN A 759 13.46 4.16 2.74
CA GLN A 759 12.15 4.02 2.08
C GLN A 759 12.09 4.77 0.75
N LEU A 760 12.72 5.95 0.65
CA LEU A 760 12.84 6.70 -0.62
C LEU A 760 13.41 5.84 -1.76
N LEU A 761 14.24 4.84 -1.46
CA LEU A 761 14.82 3.95 -2.48
C LEU A 761 13.82 2.93 -3.05
N VAL A 762 12.80 2.58 -2.27
CA VAL A 762 11.82 1.53 -2.62
C VAL A 762 10.56 2.13 -3.26
N GLU A 763 10.25 3.40 -2.99
CA GLU A 763 9.03 4.07 -3.47
C GLU A 763 8.89 4.05 -5.00
N ASP A 764 7.66 3.90 -5.51
CA ASP A 764 7.40 3.78 -6.94
C ASP A 764 7.30 5.16 -7.63
N TRP A 765 8.45 5.82 -7.77
CA TRP A 765 8.55 7.14 -8.38
C TRP A 765 8.01 7.18 -9.82
N PRO A 766 7.50 8.33 -10.28
CA PRO A 766 7.22 8.57 -11.69
C PRO A 766 8.46 8.35 -12.56
N ASN A 767 8.30 7.73 -13.73
CA ASN A 767 9.43 7.37 -14.59
C ASN A 767 10.19 8.61 -15.09
N GLU A 768 9.49 9.72 -15.32
CA GLU A 768 10.07 10.98 -15.74
C GLU A 768 11.11 11.49 -14.74
N ILE A 769 10.91 11.24 -13.44
CA ILE A 769 11.87 11.62 -12.40
C ILE A 769 13.06 10.66 -12.40
N LEU A 770 12.81 9.36 -12.57
CA LEU A 770 13.86 8.34 -12.65
C LEU A 770 14.77 8.50 -13.87
N GLU A 771 14.28 9.10 -14.95
CA GLU A 771 15.06 9.41 -16.16
C GLU A 771 15.92 10.68 -16.00
N THR A 772 15.68 11.50 -14.97
CA THR A 772 16.51 12.69 -14.72
C THR A 772 17.85 12.35 -14.06
N ASN A 773 18.86 13.19 -14.29
CA ASN A 773 20.17 13.06 -13.64
C ASN A 773 20.12 13.13 -12.11
N GLU A 774 19.13 13.83 -11.54
CA GLU A 774 18.96 13.97 -10.08
C GLU A 774 18.20 12.79 -9.46
N GLY A 775 17.30 12.16 -10.21
CA GLY A 775 16.43 11.07 -9.73
C GLY A 775 16.80 9.66 -10.20
N CYS A 776 17.83 9.53 -11.04
CA CYS A 776 18.24 8.24 -11.60
C CYS A 776 18.70 7.22 -10.54
N GLU A 777 18.52 5.94 -10.88
CA GLU A 777 18.95 4.84 -10.03
C GLU A 777 20.48 4.70 -10.08
N VAL A 778 21.13 4.94 -8.94
CA VAL A 778 22.58 4.76 -8.79
C VAL A 778 22.81 3.55 -7.90
N THR A 779 23.60 2.60 -8.39
CA THR A 779 23.99 1.40 -7.67
C THR A 779 25.45 1.45 -7.23
N ASP A 780 25.76 0.75 -6.13
CA ASP A 780 27.12 0.54 -5.68
C ASP A 780 27.84 -0.56 -6.49
N SER A 781 29.12 -0.76 -6.21
CA SER A 781 29.94 -1.82 -6.83
C SER A 781 29.43 -3.25 -6.62
N SER A 782 28.50 -3.45 -5.69
CA SER A 782 27.90 -4.74 -5.33
C SER A 782 26.48 -4.90 -5.90
N GLY A 783 25.97 -3.91 -6.65
CA GLY A 783 24.63 -3.90 -7.22
C GLY A 783 23.53 -3.44 -6.26
N ASN A 784 23.86 -2.89 -5.10
CA ASN A 784 22.89 -2.31 -4.16
C ASN A 784 22.52 -0.89 -4.58
N VAL A 785 21.23 -0.58 -4.60
CA VAL A 785 20.74 0.76 -4.92
C VAL A 785 21.07 1.73 -3.78
N ILE A 786 21.76 2.83 -4.10
CA ILE A 786 22.14 3.87 -3.16
C ILE A 786 21.43 5.20 -3.41
N PHE A 787 21.01 5.52 -4.63
CA PHE A 787 20.11 6.64 -4.93
C PHE A 787 19.02 6.17 -5.88
N ARG A 788 17.79 6.67 -5.68
CA ARG A 788 16.65 6.44 -6.57
C ARG A 788 15.55 7.45 -6.23
N GLY A 789 15.05 8.18 -7.23
CA GLY A 789 14.00 9.19 -7.08
C GLY A 789 14.45 10.46 -6.35
N LEU A 790 13.52 11.08 -5.61
CA LEU A 790 13.76 12.38 -4.97
C LEU A 790 14.82 12.27 -3.85
N SER A 791 15.82 13.15 -3.91
CA SER A 791 16.93 13.17 -2.95
C SER A 791 16.68 14.21 -1.85
N VAL A 792 16.48 13.73 -0.61
CA VAL A 792 16.12 14.56 0.55
C VAL A 792 17.33 14.78 1.43
N ARG A 793 17.64 16.04 1.76
CA ARG A 793 18.63 16.40 2.79
C ARG A 793 17.94 16.57 4.13
N MET A 794 18.62 16.20 5.21
CA MET A 794 18.05 16.19 6.56
C MET A 794 19.05 16.77 7.58
N GLY A 795 18.57 17.52 8.56
CA GLY A 795 19.38 18.05 9.66
C GLY A 795 18.72 17.88 11.02
N ILE A 796 19.46 17.35 12.01
CA ILE A 796 18.96 17.05 13.35
C ILE A 796 19.70 17.88 14.41
N HIS A 797 18.93 18.46 15.33
CA HIS A 797 19.47 19.17 16.49
C HIS A 797 18.71 18.84 17.77
N TRP A 798 19.43 18.68 18.88
CA TRP A 798 18.89 18.41 20.22
C TRP A 798 18.99 19.66 21.10
N GLY A 799 17.89 20.04 21.75
CA GLY A 799 17.85 21.25 22.57
C GLY A 799 16.47 21.55 23.15
N SER A 800 16.30 22.77 23.69
CA SER A 800 15.03 23.22 24.27
C SER A 800 14.47 24.45 23.54
N PRO A 801 13.39 24.30 22.75
CA PRO A 801 12.75 25.40 22.06
C PRO A 801 11.73 26.12 22.95
N VAL A 802 11.34 27.32 22.54
CA VAL A 802 10.17 28.01 23.12
C VAL A 802 8.92 27.42 22.45
N CYS A 803 8.05 26.83 23.26
CA CYS A 803 6.85 26.13 22.79
C CYS A 803 5.62 27.02 22.99
N GLU A 804 4.90 27.35 21.93
CA GLU A 804 3.65 28.13 21.98
C GLU A 804 2.54 27.41 21.22
N LEU A 805 1.33 27.33 21.81
CA LEU A 805 0.19 26.67 21.18
C LEU A 805 -0.70 27.70 20.47
N ASP A 806 -0.90 27.53 19.17
CA ASP A 806 -1.79 28.38 18.37
C ASP A 806 -3.25 28.18 18.81
N MET A 807 -3.89 29.27 19.22
CA MET A 807 -5.27 29.26 19.73
C MET A 807 -6.32 28.87 18.69
N VAL A 808 -6.03 29.04 17.39
CA VAL A 808 -6.97 28.74 16.29
C VAL A 808 -6.76 27.33 15.76
N THR A 809 -5.52 26.99 15.41
CA THR A 809 -5.20 25.68 14.82
C THR A 809 -4.98 24.58 15.86
N ARG A 810 -4.81 24.95 17.13
CA ARG A 810 -4.39 24.06 18.24
C ARG A 810 -3.08 23.32 17.98
N ARG A 811 -2.25 23.79 17.04
CA ARG A 811 -0.92 23.23 16.77
C ARG A 811 0.14 23.90 17.65
N MET A 812 1.22 23.17 17.92
CA MET A 812 2.37 23.69 18.65
C MET A 812 3.36 24.30 17.67
N ASP A 813 3.64 25.58 17.85
CA ASP A 813 4.74 26.26 17.18
C ASP A 813 5.98 26.26 18.08
N TYR A 814 7.13 26.01 17.46
CA TYR A 814 8.42 26.04 18.12
C TYR A 814 9.22 27.26 17.66
N PHE A 815 9.73 28.03 18.61
CA PHE A 815 10.50 29.25 18.36
C PHE A 815 11.85 29.25 19.08
N GLY A 816 12.70 30.19 18.69
CA GLY A 816 13.94 30.52 19.39
C GLY A 816 15.22 30.11 18.66
N PRO A 817 16.39 30.33 19.30
CA PRO A 817 17.69 30.08 18.68
C PRO A 817 17.91 28.64 18.23
N MET A 818 17.31 27.68 18.94
CA MET A 818 17.38 26.25 18.62
C MET A 818 16.82 25.94 17.22
N VAL A 819 15.67 26.52 16.87
CA VAL A 819 15.00 26.29 15.57
C VAL A 819 15.87 26.81 14.43
N ASN A 820 16.44 28.00 14.61
CA ASN A 820 17.38 28.59 13.65
C ASN A 820 18.63 27.72 13.48
N ARG A 821 19.18 27.18 14.58
CA ARG A 821 20.34 26.29 14.53
C ARG A 821 20.03 25.00 13.76
N ALA A 822 18.90 24.35 14.07
CA ALA A 822 18.45 23.13 13.40
C ALA A 822 18.29 23.30 11.87
N SER A 823 17.66 24.40 11.43
CA SER A 823 17.54 24.73 10.00
C SER A 823 18.91 24.94 9.34
N ARG A 824 19.90 25.55 10.03
CA ARG A 824 21.25 25.73 9.47
C ARG A 824 22.04 24.43 9.36
N ILE A 825 21.83 23.49 10.28
CA ILE A 825 22.45 22.16 10.23
C ILE A 825 21.94 21.40 9.01
N GLU A 826 20.63 21.43 8.73
CA GLU A 826 20.05 20.86 7.50
C GLU A 826 20.68 21.47 6.26
N SER A 827 20.82 22.80 6.19
CA SER A 827 21.35 23.48 5.01
C SER A 827 22.83 23.16 4.73
N SER A 828 23.52 22.54 5.68
CA SER A 828 24.90 22.07 5.53
C SER A 828 25.02 20.70 4.86
N ALA A 829 23.91 19.95 4.82
CA ALA A 829 23.79 18.63 4.21
C ALA A 829 23.47 18.72 2.71
N ASP A 830 23.94 17.74 1.94
CA ASP A 830 23.53 17.53 0.55
C ASP A 830 22.39 16.49 0.46
N GLY A 831 21.72 16.42 -0.69
CA GLY A 831 20.64 15.45 -0.93
C GLY A 831 21.07 14.01 -0.63
N GLY A 832 20.28 13.32 0.20
CA GLY A 832 20.54 11.96 0.65
C GLY A 832 21.48 11.85 1.86
N GLN A 833 21.77 12.98 2.54
CA GLN A 833 22.58 13.04 3.76
C GLN A 833 21.77 13.45 4.98
N ILE A 834 22.19 12.98 6.15
CA ILE A 834 21.66 13.37 7.47
C ILE A 834 22.78 14.06 8.24
N ALA A 835 22.67 15.37 8.46
CA ALA A 835 23.61 16.12 9.29
C ALA A 835 23.11 16.20 10.74
N VAL A 836 24.01 15.99 11.70
CA VAL A 836 23.71 16.09 13.13
C VAL A 836 24.64 17.07 13.83
N SER A 837 24.09 17.81 14.79
CA SER A 837 24.85 18.72 15.67
C SER A 837 25.68 18.00 16.72
N SER A 838 26.66 18.70 17.31
CA SER A 838 27.43 18.20 18.46
C SER A 838 26.57 17.92 19.69
N ASP A 839 25.57 18.76 19.96
CA ASP A 839 24.67 18.61 21.11
C ASP A 839 23.84 17.33 21.00
N PHE A 840 23.42 16.99 19.77
CA PHE A 840 22.73 15.74 19.47
C PHE A 840 23.62 14.52 19.66
N LEU A 841 24.86 14.58 19.14
CA LEU A 841 25.81 13.47 19.24
C LEU A 841 26.15 13.16 20.70
N HIS A 842 26.36 14.19 21.52
CA HIS A 842 26.66 14.01 22.94
C HIS A 842 25.55 13.28 23.69
N GLU A 843 24.29 13.61 23.42
CA GLU A 843 23.14 12.92 24.03
C GLU A 843 23.04 11.47 23.54
N MET A 844 23.29 11.21 22.24
CA MET A 844 23.31 9.83 21.71
C MET A 844 24.41 8.98 22.34
N GLU A 845 25.62 9.51 22.53
CA GLU A 845 26.73 8.81 23.21
C GLU A 845 26.37 8.45 24.66
N GLN A 846 25.66 9.32 25.37
CA GLN A 846 25.17 9.03 26.72
C GLN A 846 24.16 7.88 26.72
N LEU A 847 23.23 7.85 25.76
CA LEU A 847 22.23 6.78 25.65
C LEU A 847 22.86 5.43 25.28
N TYR A 848 23.82 5.40 24.35
CA TYR A 848 24.55 4.17 24.02
C TYR A 848 25.34 3.64 25.22
N PHE A 849 25.96 4.52 26.01
CA PHE A 849 26.66 4.12 27.22
C PHE A 849 25.71 3.49 28.26
N LEU A 850 24.48 3.99 28.39
CA LEU A 850 23.47 3.37 29.26
C LEU A 850 23.00 2.02 28.71
N HIS A 851 22.77 1.93 27.40
CA HIS A 851 22.39 0.69 26.71
C HIS A 851 23.43 -0.42 26.94
N ASP A 852 24.72 -0.15 26.74
CA ASP A 852 25.81 -1.10 26.97
C ASP A 852 25.84 -1.61 28.43
N GLN A 853 25.54 -0.74 29.40
CA GLN A 853 25.46 -1.12 30.81
C GLN A 853 24.26 -1.99 31.14
N ILE A 854 23.15 -1.82 30.42
CA ILE A 854 21.95 -2.64 30.56
C ILE A 854 22.17 -4.01 29.92
N GLU A 855 22.71 -4.06 28.69
CA GLU A 855 23.01 -5.32 28.00
C GLU A 855 24.03 -6.18 28.76
N SER A 856 25.07 -5.54 29.33
CA SER A 856 26.06 -6.23 30.16
C SER A 856 25.53 -6.65 31.54
N GLY A 857 24.28 -6.29 31.88
CA GLY A 857 23.64 -6.60 33.15
C GLY A 857 24.21 -5.82 34.35
N ALA A 858 25.02 -4.79 34.10
CA ALA A 858 25.64 -3.95 35.13
C ALA A 858 24.66 -2.95 35.76
N MET A 859 23.63 -2.54 35.02
CA MET A 859 22.62 -1.58 35.46
C MET A 859 21.21 -2.08 35.13
N THR A 860 20.25 -1.87 36.04
CA THR A 860 18.84 -2.19 35.75
C THR A 860 18.17 -1.05 35.00
N LEU A 861 17.15 -1.36 34.20
CA LEU A 861 16.40 -0.39 33.38
C LEU A 861 15.77 0.73 34.24
N GLU A 862 15.34 0.40 35.47
CA GLU A 862 14.87 1.38 36.46
C GLU A 862 15.95 2.36 36.91
N ALA A 863 17.18 1.89 37.11
CA ALA A 863 18.28 2.73 37.56
C ALA A 863 18.82 3.63 36.43
N ALA A 864 18.90 3.10 35.20
CA ALA A 864 19.42 3.83 34.04
C ALA A 864 18.54 5.02 33.65
N TYR A 865 17.22 4.86 33.71
CA TYR A 865 16.25 5.87 33.27
C TYR A 865 15.51 6.56 34.43
N GLY A 866 16.13 6.62 35.61
CA GLY A 866 15.62 7.41 36.75
C GLY A 866 14.21 7.00 37.22
N GLY A 867 13.90 5.71 37.18
CA GLY A 867 12.59 5.15 37.56
C GLY A 867 11.53 5.18 36.45
N ASN A 868 11.81 5.75 35.27
CA ASN A 868 10.89 5.78 34.14
C ASN A 868 11.08 4.57 33.20
N VAL A 869 10.62 3.41 33.66
CA VAL A 869 10.74 2.12 32.96
C VAL A 869 10.11 2.16 31.56
N GLY A 870 8.99 2.86 31.39
CA GLY A 870 8.29 2.93 30.11
C GLY A 870 9.08 3.69 29.03
N ALA A 871 9.68 4.82 29.38
CA ALA A 871 10.53 5.58 28.46
C ALA A 871 11.82 4.81 28.14
N GLY A 872 12.43 4.16 29.14
CA GLY A 872 13.60 3.31 28.94
C GLY A 872 13.33 2.15 27.98
N GLU A 873 12.22 1.43 28.12
CA GLU A 873 11.86 0.33 27.21
C GLU A 873 11.71 0.78 25.74
N ILE A 874 11.21 2.01 25.51
CA ILE A 874 11.08 2.58 24.16
C ILE A 874 12.47 2.92 23.61
N ILE A 875 13.31 3.59 24.39
CA ILE A 875 14.66 4.00 23.97
C ILE A 875 15.51 2.77 23.65
N GLU A 876 15.53 1.76 24.54
CA GLU A 876 16.26 0.51 24.31
C GLU A 876 15.81 -0.21 23.04
N LYS A 877 14.49 -0.20 22.78
CA LYS A 877 13.93 -0.79 21.56
C LYS A 877 14.34 -0.01 20.31
N GLU A 878 14.37 1.32 20.37
CA GLU A 878 14.81 2.18 19.27
C GLU A 878 16.31 2.01 18.99
N ILE A 879 17.14 1.90 20.03
CA ILE A 879 18.58 1.64 19.91
C ILE A 879 18.83 0.30 19.22
N ASN A 880 18.19 -0.78 19.68
CA ASN A 880 18.28 -2.09 19.02
C ASN A 880 17.90 -2.01 17.53
N ALA A 881 16.84 -1.27 17.19
CA ALA A 881 16.43 -1.08 15.79
C ALA A 881 17.48 -0.29 14.96
N ILE A 882 18.15 0.70 15.57
CA ILE A 882 19.23 1.46 14.93
C ILE A 882 20.46 0.55 14.72
N GLU A 883 20.78 -0.32 15.68
CA GLU A 883 21.89 -1.27 15.57
C GLU A 883 21.62 -2.35 14.51
N ASP A 884 20.39 -2.86 14.45
CA ASP A 884 19.94 -3.81 13.42
C ASP A 884 20.09 -3.24 12.00
N LEU A 885 19.78 -1.94 11.82
CA LEU A 885 19.99 -1.24 10.55
C LEU A 885 21.49 -1.04 10.25
N GLY A 886 22.30 -0.90 11.30
CA GLY A 886 23.70 -0.53 11.27
C GLY A 886 23.90 0.92 10.85
N TYR A 887 24.76 1.65 11.57
CA TYR A 887 25.03 3.07 11.33
C TYR A 887 26.52 3.38 11.22
N GLU A 888 26.85 4.47 10.55
CA GLU A 888 28.20 5.01 10.42
C GLU A 888 28.17 6.54 10.53
N TYR A 889 29.04 7.09 11.38
CA TYR A 889 29.21 8.53 11.57
C TYR A 889 30.49 9.01 10.88
N ILE A 890 30.37 10.06 10.06
CA ILE A 890 31.49 10.64 9.30
C ILE A 890 31.61 12.12 9.66
N GLU A 891 32.75 12.52 10.23
CA GLU A 891 32.98 13.91 10.63
C GLU A 891 33.28 14.82 9.42
N LEU A 892 32.49 15.89 9.24
CA LEU A 892 32.75 16.94 8.22
C LEU A 892 33.67 18.06 8.74
N GLY A 893 33.90 18.13 10.05
CA GLY A 893 34.69 19.18 10.71
C GLY A 893 33.87 20.37 11.20
N GLU A 894 34.56 21.44 11.62
CA GLU A 894 33.94 22.69 12.08
C GLU A 894 33.53 23.58 10.90
N ARG A 895 32.24 23.94 10.83
CA ARG A 895 31.71 24.87 9.81
C ARG A 895 31.15 26.12 10.47
N LYS A 896 31.45 27.29 9.90
CA LYS A 896 30.84 28.55 10.31
C LYS A 896 29.49 28.71 9.61
N LEU A 897 28.41 28.42 10.34
CA LEU A 897 27.05 28.54 9.84
C LEU A 897 26.59 30.00 9.81
N LYS A 898 25.85 30.39 8.77
CA LYS A 898 25.43 31.78 8.54
C LYS A 898 24.52 32.27 9.67
N GLY A 899 24.95 33.30 10.40
CA GLY A 899 24.19 33.91 11.50
C GLY A 899 24.41 33.28 12.88
N LEU A 900 25.31 32.29 12.99
CA LEU A 900 25.81 31.76 14.26
C LEU A 900 27.21 32.34 14.51
N GLU A 901 27.46 32.84 15.72
CA GLU A 901 28.75 33.43 16.08
C GLU A 901 29.84 32.37 16.28
N THR A 902 29.47 31.20 16.80
CA THR A 902 30.35 30.06 17.06
C THR A 902 30.33 29.05 15.90
N PRO A 903 31.50 28.58 15.43
CA PRO A 903 31.55 27.46 14.48
C PRO A 903 30.98 26.20 15.14
N GLU A 904 30.25 25.40 14.36
CA GLU A 904 29.59 24.20 14.83
C GLU A 904 30.23 22.97 14.20
N LYS A 905 30.48 21.93 14.99
CA LYS A 905 31.02 20.65 14.50
C LYS A 905 29.86 19.85 13.91
N ILE A 906 29.95 19.54 12.62
CA ILE A 906 28.90 18.82 11.89
C ILE A 906 29.37 17.40 11.59
N VAL A 907 28.51 16.43 11.90
CA VAL A 907 28.74 15.01 11.63
C VAL A 907 27.65 14.53 10.70
N LEU A 908 28.00 13.71 9.71
CA LEU A 908 27.03 13.03 8.85
C LEU A 908 26.75 11.64 9.40
N ALA A 909 25.47 11.29 9.47
CA ALA A 909 25.02 9.95 9.84
C ALA A 909 24.50 9.21 8.60
N PHE A 910 24.93 7.97 8.41
CA PHE A 910 24.45 7.09 7.35
C PHE A 910 24.07 5.73 7.93
N THR A 911 23.12 5.06 7.28
CA THR A 911 22.96 3.62 7.46
C THR A 911 24.10 2.90 6.76
N LYS A 912 24.46 1.70 7.23
CA LYS A 912 25.60 0.93 6.70
C LYS A 912 25.56 0.71 5.18
N ASN A 913 24.36 0.53 4.62
CA ASN A 913 24.15 0.35 3.18
C ASN A 913 24.34 1.65 2.38
N LEU A 914 24.12 2.81 3.01
CA LEU A 914 24.16 4.13 2.38
C LEU A 914 25.44 4.91 2.66
N ALA A 915 26.33 4.41 3.52
CA ALA A 915 27.61 5.05 3.83
C ALA A 915 28.47 5.33 2.57
N LYS A 916 28.38 4.46 1.56
CA LYS A 916 29.06 4.63 0.26
C LYS A 916 28.61 5.89 -0.52
N ARG A 917 27.48 6.52 -0.17
CA ARG A 917 27.07 7.82 -0.74
C ARG A 917 28.13 8.90 -0.49
N PHE A 918 28.86 8.81 0.64
CA PHE A 918 29.90 9.76 0.97
C PHE A 918 31.08 9.72 -0.01
N ASP A 919 31.44 8.56 -0.55
CA ASP A 919 32.55 8.42 -1.50
C ASP A 919 32.27 9.15 -2.83
N ILE A 920 31.01 9.08 -3.30
CA ILE A 920 30.56 9.81 -4.49
C ILE A 920 30.67 11.31 -4.26
N PHE A 921 30.26 11.77 -3.08
CA PHE A 921 30.34 13.18 -2.71
C PHE A 921 31.80 13.65 -2.57
N LYS A 922 32.67 12.85 -1.95
CA LYS A 922 34.10 13.13 -1.83
C LYS A 922 34.77 13.25 -3.20
N LYS A 923 34.38 12.39 -4.16
CA LYS A 923 34.80 12.50 -5.57
C LYS A 923 34.29 13.79 -6.23
N ARG A 924 33.05 14.21 -5.98
CA ARG A 924 32.51 15.49 -6.47
C ARG A 924 33.23 16.69 -5.86
N MET A 925 33.45 16.73 -4.54
CA MET A 925 34.20 17.81 -3.88
C MET A 925 35.65 17.90 -4.36
N SER A 926 36.30 16.78 -4.65
CA SER A 926 37.66 16.77 -5.20
C SER A 926 37.69 17.20 -6.67
N GLN A 927 36.66 16.88 -7.46
CA GLN A 927 36.49 17.43 -8.82
C GLN A 927 36.20 18.94 -8.78
N ASP A 928 35.37 19.45 -7.87
CA ASP A 928 35.10 20.90 -7.72
C ASP A 928 36.35 21.71 -7.35
N LEU A 929 37.37 21.08 -6.75
CA LEU A 929 38.66 21.70 -6.44
C LEU A 929 39.63 21.75 -7.63
N GLU A 930 39.50 20.84 -8.61
CA GLU A 930 40.33 20.83 -9.83
C GLU A 930 39.63 21.47 -11.04
N SER A 931 38.30 21.49 -11.08
CA SER A 931 37.48 22.12 -12.12
C SER A 931 36.61 23.23 -11.55
N ALA A 932 37.24 24.36 -11.20
CA ALA A 932 36.54 25.65 -11.14
C ALA A 932 36.19 26.16 -12.57
N GLY A 933 35.50 25.32 -13.34
CA GLY A 933 34.79 25.71 -14.56
C GLY A 933 33.36 26.04 -14.15
N ARG A 934 32.98 27.32 -14.19
CA ARG A 934 31.59 27.74 -13.96
C ARG A 934 30.67 26.92 -14.88
N ILE A 935 29.78 26.13 -14.30
CA ILE A 935 28.63 25.56 -15.01
C ILE A 935 27.57 26.66 -15.06
N LEU A 936 27.13 27.03 -16.26
CA LEU A 936 26.12 28.05 -16.48
C LEU A 936 24.91 27.35 -17.13
N GLY A 937 23.83 27.17 -16.36
CA GLY A 937 22.71 26.32 -16.76
C GLY A 937 23.14 24.87 -17.00
N THR A 938 22.95 24.36 -18.21
CA THR A 938 23.24 22.97 -18.62
C THR A 938 24.51 22.82 -19.48
N LEU A 939 25.20 23.91 -19.82
CA LEU A 939 26.34 23.89 -20.74
C LEU A 939 27.65 24.24 -20.02
N PRO A 940 28.66 23.35 -20.06
CA PRO A 940 30.00 23.69 -19.58
C PRO A 940 30.57 24.84 -20.41
N VAL A 941 31.13 25.87 -19.75
CA VAL A 941 31.81 26.99 -20.44
C VAL A 941 32.96 26.49 -21.33
N ASP A 942 33.57 25.37 -20.96
CA ASP A 942 34.60 24.70 -21.75
C ASP A 942 34.07 24.21 -23.12
N SER A 943 32.80 23.79 -23.19
CA SER A 943 32.15 23.42 -24.45
C SER A 943 31.95 24.63 -25.38
N VAL A 944 31.65 25.81 -24.83
CA VAL A 944 31.53 27.06 -25.61
C VAL A 944 32.89 27.50 -26.14
N LEU A 945 33.95 27.34 -25.35
CA LEU A 945 35.34 27.58 -25.79
C LEU A 945 35.78 26.58 -26.87
N TYR A 946 35.35 25.32 -26.75
CA TYR A 946 35.57 24.31 -27.79
C TYR A 946 34.85 24.68 -29.09
N LEU A 947 33.59 25.10 -29.04
CA LEU A 947 32.83 25.56 -30.20
C LEU A 947 33.50 26.77 -30.89
N ARG A 948 34.09 27.69 -30.12
CA ARG A 948 34.89 28.79 -30.65
C ARG A 948 36.09 28.31 -31.45
N SER A 949 36.78 27.27 -30.98
CA SER A 949 37.92 26.69 -31.69
C SER A 949 37.50 26.07 -33.03
N ILE A 950 36.33 25.42 -33.08
CA ILE A 950 35.74 24.87 -34.31
C ILE A 950 35.38 25.99 -35.29
N SER A 951 34.69 27.04 -34.81
CA SER A 951 34.32 28.21 -35.62
C SER A 951 35.53 28.85 -36.30
N LEU A 952 36.62 29.06 -35.56
CA LEU A 952 37.87 29.64 -36.12
C LEU A 952 38.53 28.73 -37.16
N ARG A 953 38.49 27.40 -36.96
CA ARG A 953 39.01 26.44 -37.95
C ARG A 953 38.19 26.45 -39.23
N LEU A 954 36.87 26.50 -39.14
CA LEU A 954 35.97 26.58 -40.30
C LEU A 954 36.16 27.88 -41.09
N GLU A 955 36.31 29.01 -40.40
CA GLU A 955 36.61 30.29 -41.05
C GLU A 955 37.97 30.30 -41.74
N HIS A 956 38.99 29.68 -41.13
CA HIS A 956 40.29 29.54 -41.75
C HIS A 956 40.21 28.72 -43.04
N LEU A 957 39.46 27.62 -43.04
CA LEU A 957 39.19 26.84 -44.25
C LEU A 957 38.47 27.68 -45.32
N CYS A 958 37.42 28.42 -44.96
CA CYS A 958 36.74 29.35 -45.87
C CYS A 958 37.69 30.40 -46.47
N SER A 959 38.61 30.93 -45.66
CA SER A 959 39.62 31.92 -46.08
C SER A 959 40.66 31.33 -47.04
N VAL A 960 41.23 30.17 -46.70
CA VAL A 960 42.22 29.46 -47.53
C VAL A 960 41.66 29.14 -48.90
N MET A 961 40.41 28.69 -48.96
CA MET A 961 39.79 28.39 -50.25
C MET A 961 39.38 29.64 -51.06
N ASN A 962 39.31 30.83 -50.45
CA ASN A 962 39.01 32.10 -51.14
C ASN A 962 40.25 32.74 -51.78
N LEU A 963 41.42 32.59 -51.17
CA LEU A 963 42.63 33.32 -51.56
C LEU A 963 43.69 32.48 -52.29
N GLY A 964 43.53 31.14 -52.33
CA GLY A 964 44.57 30.23 -52.83
C GLY A 964 45.70 30.10 -51.81
N TYR A 965 46.26 28.89 -51.69
CA TYR A 965 47.23 28.58 -50.64
C TYR A 965 48.57 29.30 -50.90
N ASN A 966 48.78 30.44 -50.24
CA ASN A 966 50.12 31.03 -50.10
C ASN A 966 50.75 30.44 -48.85
N GLY A 967 51.67 29.49 -49.05
CA GLY A 967 52.27 28.63 -48.02
C GLY A 967 53.16 29.30 -46.97
N THR A 968 52.68 30.33 -46.29
CA THR A 968 53.34 30.90 -45.10
C THR A 968 52.31 31.49 -44.14
N ASP A 969 51.65 30.67 -43.33
CA ASP A 969 51.17 31.16 -42.03
C ASP A 969 50.96 30.03 -41.00
N GLU A 970 52.06 29.51 -40.44
CA GLU A 970 52.07 28.66 -39.24
C GLU A 970 51.62 29.40 -37.95
N ARG A 971 50.94 30.55 -38.04
CA ARG A 971 50.61 31.40 -36.88
C ARG A 971 49.21 31.23 -36.32
N TYR A 972 48.36 30.38 -36.90
CA TYR A 972 47.02 30.12 -36.36
C TYR A 972 46.92 28.92 -35.41
N GLY A 973 48.00 28.14 -35.25
CA GLY A 973 48.01 26.94 -34.40
C GLY A 973 48.37 27.16 -32.92
N LYS A 974 48.87 28.33 -32.52
CA LYS A 974 49.47 28.51 -31.17
C LYS A 974 49.06 29.76 -30.38
N PHE A 975 48.11 30.56 -30.85
CA PHE A 975 47.63 31.71 -30.09
C PHE A 975 46.11 31.70 -30.01
N THR A 976 45.59 31.38 -28.82
CA THR A 976 44.39 31.94 -28.15
C THR A 976 43.67 30.95 -27.20
N GLY A 977 44.40 30.01 -26.57
CA GLY A 977 43.88 29.29 -25.39
C GLY A 977 43.96 30.14 -24.12
N ASP A 978 45.15 30.66 -23.80
CA ASP A 978 45.42 31.07 -22.41
C ASP A 978 45.17 32.55 -22.07
N ILE A 979 45.29 33.46 -23.04
CA ILE A 979 45.25 34.91 -22.73
C ILE A 979 43.81 35.46 -22.69
N TYR A 980 42.87 34.84 -23.42
CA TYR A 980 41.45 35.21 -23.36
C TYR A 980 40.62 34.33 -22.41
N ALA A 981 40.98 33.06 -22.19
CA ALA A 981 40.30 32.21 -21.22
C ALA A 981 40.51 32.68 -19.78
N SER A 982 41.68 33.23 -19.46
CA SER A 982 41.97 33.83 -18.15
C SER A 982 41.16 35.10 -17.86
N ASN A 983 40.87 35.92 -18.88
CA ASN A 983 40.05 37.12 -18.73
C ASN A 983 38.53 36.85 -18.76
N ILE A 984 38.08 35.77 -19.42
CA ILE A 984 36.66 35.36 -19.44
C ILE A 984 36.27 34.66 -18.12
N LYS A 985 37.20 33.94 -17.47
CA LYS A 985 36.94 33.25 -16.20
C LYS A 985 36.58 34.19 -15.04
N ASN A 986 36.99 35.46 -15.09
CA ASN A 986 36.97 36.30 -13.89
C ASN A 986 35.86 37.35 -13.80
N ASN A 987 35.11 37.73 -14.85
CA ASN A 987 34.25 38.92 -14.71
C ASN A 987 33.10 39.19 -15.74
N ARG A 988 32.32 38.19 -16.20
CA ARG A 988 31.12 38.48 -17.03
C ARG A 988 29.82 37.84 -16.53
N GLN A 989 28.70 38.52 -16.80
CA GLN A 989 27.33 38.08 -16.47
C GLN A 989 26.84 37.05 -17.50
N GLU A 990 25.85 36.24 -17.12
CA GLU A 990 25.32 35.13 -17.92
C GLU A 990 24.84 35.53 -19.33
N ALA A 991 24.27 36.72 -19.45
CA ALA A 991 23.85 37.30 -20.73
C ALA A 991 24.99 37.42 -21.76
N ASP A 992 26.23 37.67 -21.32
CA ASP A 992 27.38 37.83 -22.21
C ASP A 992 27.84 36.50 -22.82
N VAL A 993 27.64 35.39 -22.10
CA VAL A 993 28.03 34.04 -22.55
C VAL A 993 27.00 33.50 -23.54
N VAL A 994 25.72 33.74 -23.30
CA VAL A 994 24.65 33.42 -24.26
C VAL A 994 24.82 34.21 -25.55
N ALA A 995 25.08 35.52 -25.46
CA ALA A 995 25.38 36.34 -26.64
C ALA A 995 26.62 35.86 -27.41
N LEU A 996 27.65 35.37 -26.69
CA LEU A 996 28.83 34.76 -27.32
C LEU A 996 28.47 33.45 -28.03
N LEU A 997 27.64 32.60 -27.42
CA LEU A 997 27.20 31.34 -28.02
C LEU A 997 26.41 31.59 -29.31
N ASP A 998 25.41 32.48 -29.29
CA ASP A 998 24.65 32.88 -30.48
C ASP A 998 25.57 33.41 -31.59
N HIS A 999 26.56 34.22 -31.23
CA HIS A 999 27.54 34.73 -32.16
C HIS A 999 28.46 33.63 -32.73
N LEU A 1000 28.77 32.58 -31.97
CA LEU A 1000 29.56 31.44 -32.45
C LEU A 1000 28.76 30.53 -33.37
N VAL A 1001 27.49 30.26 -33.03
CA VAL A 1001 26.57 29.45 -33.84
C VAL A 1001 26.36 30.11 -35.21
N THR A 1002 26.01 31.41 -35.23
CA THR A 1002 25.81 32.16 -36.48
C THR A 1002 27.05 32.18 -37.39
N ARG A 1003 28.26 32.17 -36.83
CA ARG A 1003 29.52 32.08 -37.59
C ARG A 1003 29.74 30.69 -38.19
N VAL A 1004 29.44 29.64 -37.43
CA VAL A 1004 29.51 28.26 -37.93
C VAL A 1004 28.50 28.07 -39.06
N GLU A 1005 27.26 28.52 -38.88
CA GLU A 1005 26.21 28.48 -39.91
C GLU A 1005 26.63 29.24 -41.18
N HIS A 1006 27.21 30.45 -41.05
CA HIS A 1006 27.72 31.19 -42.21
C HIS A 1006 28.82 30.44 -42.95
N CYS A 1007 29.74 29.77 -42.24
CA CYS A 1007 30.80 28.99 -42.87
C CYS A 1007 30.21 27.78 -43.61
N VAL A 1008 29.30 27.04 -42.98
CA VAL A 1008 28.62 25.89 -43.57
C VAL A 1008 27.85 26.30 -44.82
N ALA A 1009 27.06 27.37 -44.76
CA ALA A 1009 26.35 27.92 -45.90
C ALA A 1009 27.31 28.32 -47.04
N ALA A 1010 28.47 28.91 -46.72
CA ALA A 1010 29.49 29.24 -47.72
C ALA A 1010 30.11 28.00 -48.40
N PHE A 1011 30.30 26.90 -47.65
CA PHE A 1011 30.74 25.61 -48.22
C PHE A 1011 29.68 25.03 -49.17
N GLU A 1012 28.41 25.03 -48.74
CA GLU A 1012 27.29 24.50 -49.53
C GLU A 1012 27.07 25.30 -50.83
N LEU A 1013 27.15 26.64 -50.76
CA LEU A 1013 27.00 27.52 -51.92
C LEU A 1013 28.15 27.35 -52.93
N ARG A 1014 29.37 27.08 -52.45
CA ARG A 1014 30.51 26.76 -53.32
C ARG A 1014 30.38 25.42 -53.99
N GLN A 1015 29.90 24.42 -53.25
CA GLN A 1015 29.74 23.10 -53.81
C GLN A 1015 28.62 23.05 -54.85
N SER A 1016 27.51 23.72 -54.61
CA SER A 1016 26.45 23.91 -55.61
C SER A 1016 26.96 24.67 -56.84
N TYR A 1017 27.85 25.66 -56.68
CA TYR A 1017 28.52 26.34 -57.80
C TYR A 1017 29.45 25.41 -58.60
N GLN A 1018 30.19 24.50 -57.94
CA GLN A 1018 31.05 23.51 -58.61
C GLN A 1018 30.24 22.44 -59.35
N ARG A 1019 29.14 21.96 -58.75
CA ARG A 1019 28.18 21.06 -59.41
C ARG A 1019 27.57 21.69 -60.66
N MET A 1020 27.23 22.99 -60.63
CA MET A 1020 26.76 23.72 -61.82
C MET A 1020 27.81 23.83 -62.94
N ARG A 1021 29.10 23.68 -62.64
CA ARG A 1021 30.19 23.60 -63.63
C ARG A 1021 30.50 22.17 -64.10
N GLY A 1022 29.70 21.19 -63.70
CA GLY A 1022 29.86 19.78 -64.10
C GLY A 1022 31.03 19.07 -63.39
N ILE A 1023 31.49 19.59 -62.25
CA ILE A 1023 32.52 18.97 -61.42
C ILE A 1023 31.82 18.47 -60.16
N ASP A 1024 31.63 17.16 -60.05
CA ASP A 1024 31.16 16.56 -58.80
C ASP A 1024 32.28 16.65 -57.76
N GLY A 1025 32.07 17.52 -56.77
CA GLY A 1025 32.96 17.62 -55.61
C GLY A 1025 32.89 16.34 -54.76
N PRO A 1026 33.96 16.01 -54.02
CA PRO A 1026 34.13 14.68 -53.42
C PRO A 1026 33.32 14.41 -52.13
N ILE A 1027 32.47 15.34 -51.70
CA ILE A 1027 31.62 15.20 -50.50
C ILE A 1027 30.17 15.32 -50.94
N ASN A 1028 29.29 14.42 -50.53
CA ASN A 1028 27.87 14.48 -50.91
C ASN A 1028 27.05 15.08 -49.76
N PHE A 1029 26.43 16.25 -49.94
CA PHE A 1029 25.63 16.93 -48.91
C PHE A 1029 24.11 16.81 -49.15
N THR A 1030 23.67 15.98 -50.11
CA THR A 1030 22.27 15.96 -50.58
C THR A 1030 21.48 14.70 -50.21
N GLU A 1031 21.97 13.89 -49.28
CA GLU A 1031 21.19 12.83 -48.64
C GLU A 1031 21.18 13.07 -47.13
N ASP A 1032 20.16 12.54 -46.42
CA ASP A 1032 20.04 12.56 -44.95
C ASP A 1032 21.23 11.85 -44.28
N ILE A 1033 22.39 12.48 -44.33
CA ILE A 1033 23.66 11.99 -43.81
C ILE A 1033 23.86 12.67 -42.46
N ASP A 1034 24.08 11.84 -41.43
CA ASP A 1034 24.35 12.31 -40.08
C ASP A 1034 25.59 13.22 -40.07
N ILE A 1035 25.57 14.26 -39.23
CA ILE A 1035 26.61 15.29 -39.19
C ILE A 1035 27.99 14.69 -38.88
N TRP A 1036 28.01 13.57 -38.16
CA TRP A 1036 29.22 12.81 -37.86
C TRP A 1036 29.80 12.09 -39.06
N THR A 1037 28.95 11.59 -39.97
CA THR A 1037 29.39 10.96 -41.22
C THR A 1037 29.97 12.01 -42.17
N LEU A 1038 29.37 13.20 -42.21
CA LEU A 1038 29.87 14.34 -42.96
C LEU A 1038 31.25 14.81 -42.45
N VAL A 1039 31.42 14.88 -41.13
CA VAL A 1039 32.71 15.22 -40.49
C VAL A 1039 33.77 14.15 -40.78
N ASP A 1040 33.40 12.87 -40.78
CA ASP A 1040 34.29 11.77 -41.14
C ASP A 1040 34.70 11.79 -42.62
N ASP A 1041 33.80 12.17 -43.53
CA ASP A 1041 34.12 12.31 -44.95
C ASP A 1041 35.04 13.51 -45.21
N VAL A 1042 34.83 14.63 -44.51
CA VAL A 1042 35.76 15.77 -44.50
C VAL A 1042 37.13 15.35 -43.95
N ARG A 1043 37.16 14.56 -42.88
CA ARG A 1043 38.40 14.03 -42.29
C ARG A 1043 39.14 13.10 -43.26
N ARG A 1044 38.46 12.18 -43.93
CA ARG A 1044 39.05 11.29 -44.96
C ARG A 1044 39.59 12.09 -46.14
N LEU A 1045 38.92 13.17 -46.54
CA LEU A 1045 39.43 14.07 -47.56
C LEU A 1045 40.75 14.71 -47.13
N MET A 1046 40.82 15.20 -45.89
CA MET A 1046 42.05 15.78 -45.33
C MET A 1046 43.18 14.75 -45.28
N GLU A 1047 42.89 13.51 -44.88
CA GLU A 1047 43.86 12.41 -44.89
C GLU A 1047 44.32 12.05 -46.31
N SER A 1048 43.45 12.11 -47.32
CA SER A 1048 43.82 11.85 -48.73
C SER A 1048 44.70 12.93 -49.36
N VAL A 1049 44.51 14.19 -48.96
CA VAL A 1049 45.34 15.33 -49.39
C VAL A 1049 46.71 15.31 -48.70
N LEU A 1050 46.81 14.69 -47.51
CA LEU A 1050 48.05 14.53 -46.75
C LEU A 1050 48.98 13.42 -47.26
N ILE A 1051 48.55 12.55 -48.20
CA ILE A 1051 49.37 11.43 -48.70
C ILE A 1051 50.37 11.86 -49.81
N THR A 1052 50.26 13.07 -50.35
CA THR A 1052 51.17 13.56 -51.41
C THR A 1052 52.32 14.46 -50.95
N GLU A 1053 52.84 14.32 -49.73
CA GLU A 1053 54.22 14.76 -49.41
C GLU A 1053 54.80 13.99 -48.20
N PRO A 1054 56.12 13.71 -48.17
CA PRO A 1054 56.70 12.70 -47.30
C PRO A 1054 57.08 13.24 -45.92
N GLN A 1055 56.93 12.36 -44.92
CA GLN A 1055 57.59 12.33 -43.61
C GLN A 1055 58.06 13.67 -43.00
N ILE A 1056 57.46 14.07 -41.87
CA ILE A 1056 58.19 14.44 -40.65
C ILE A 1056 57.34 14.07 -39.43
N THR A 1057 58.03 13.45 -38.47
CA THR A 1057 57.62 12.90 -37.19
C THR A 1057 57.25 13.94 -36.13
N ALA A 1058 56.39 13.50 -35.19
CA ALA A 1058 56.36 13.78 -33.74
C ALA A 1058 55.26 14.72 -33.18
N SER A 1059 54.61 14.15 -32.15
CA SER A 1059 53.64 14.63 -31.15
C SER A 1059 52.26 15.05 -31.63
#